data_AF-A0A9J6FRS4-F1
#
_entry.id   AF-A0A9J6FRS4-F1
#
_cell.length_a   1.000
_cell.length_b   1.000
_cell.length_c   1.000
_cell.angle_alpha   90.00
_cell.angle_beta   90.00
_cell.angle_gamma   90.00
#
_symmetry.space_group_name_H-M   'P 1'
#
loop_
_entity.id
_entity.type
_entity.pdbx_description
1 polymer ?
#
loop_
_entity_poly.entity_id
_entity_poly.type
_entity_poly.pdbx_seq_one_letter_code
_entity_poly.pdbx_strand_id
1 'polypeptide(L)'
;MRGLTSCPCPVSLRRDVKPDNMLLDARGHLKLADFGTCMRMDADGLVRSDTAVGTPDYISPEVLKSQGGEGCYGRECDWWSVGVFLYEMLVGDTPFYADSLVGTYGKIMDHANSLAFPEDVEVSPHARHLICAFLSDRTRRLGRKGVEEIKAHPFFQNDQWTFDNIRDAVPPVLPELSGDDDTSNFDDVDQDESPEEHFPEPKAFAGNHLPFVGFTYTADYALLASGHHVDGYHEGNGPSPDSLQEEVARLQEAKDEAEQKYRHTLQQLESVSQQSEQAALVAADNRELKKKMTLLSHEVKESQRKLEAEAEHRRKAELKAQELAGRLECEQQSRSQLATASQAASDKASALEKQLWELNDKLKQEADAALKLKKLNAELALSKATRERTCQELQETVNAMRGQMGSQERDLSNLQIQLEQEKCSWSSRVHELESRRQALQLELERLREREAHALEESHRLSARVLEQEKQRAVLELELRNAQNRLDLRGGPPSSKRPPSGGEGGADGEDSVEALAAQLAEERQARQQADAARPGPRAPDVHAQRGLPAAPGGPSSPALAGRGASPQNPASSPSQSQLQRLQGEHRQEAEKAQALQAQLDEETRRRAQLGQQAAQQAQEVARLALRDRQAQAALQEAQRAHQAALQELARMRATSWRRSSTSRQVAPLACCRSSARLFPQHVPGLSQTLYKTQAQELKEELEERGRALQELGDQRQALSRDLEMATVRADSLEVHRSVLEDTAAALEKDRYAARPSSFGHSASQPVWTERSVISVHHTSGQKSPALASKVLGTETLSMVVQNSAGCRVSAPMEPGLTGGAAQDKHSGHGQRRGTPARA
;
A
#
# COMPACT_ATOMS: atom_id res chain seq x y z
N MET A 1 -2.67 15.38 -43.18
CA MET A 1 -2.00 16.66 -43.53
C MET A 1 -2.76 17.52 -44.53
N ARG A 2 -2.88 17.16 -45.83
CA ARG A 2 -3.53 18.06 -46.82
C ARG A 2 -4.96 18.46 -46.43
N GLY A 3 -5.76 17.55 -45.88
CA GLY A 3 -7.11 17.86 -45.34
C GLY A 3 -7.14 18.98 -44.27
N LEU A 4 -6.15 19.01 -43.36
CA LEU A 4 -6.03 20.05 -42.31
C LEU A 4 -5.55 21.42 -42.86
N THR A 5 -5.13 21.46 -44.13
CA THR A 5 -4.64 22.67 -44.80
C THR A 5 -5.47 23.06 -46.01
N SER A 6 -6.49 22.27 -46.36
CA SER A 6 -7.42 22.51 -47.47
C SER A 6 -8.85 22.86 -46.99
N CYS A 7 -9.04 23.25 -45.74
CA CYS A 7 -10.32 23.78 -45.27
C CYS A 7 -10.65 25.09 -46.03
N PRO A 8 -11.82 25.20 -46.70
CA PRO A 8 -12.19 26.42 -47.43
C PRO A 8 -12.37 27.65 -46.54
N CYS A 9 -12.65 27.43 -45.25
CA CYS A 9 -12.67 28.48 -44.23
C CYS A 9 -11.22 28.81 -43.82
N PRO A 10 -10.69 30.01 -44.13
CA PRO A 10 -9.46 30.46 -43.51
C PRO A 10 -9.70 30.63 -41.99
N VAL A 11 -8.70 30.26 -41.18
CA VAL A 11 -8.64 30.55 -39.74
C VAL A 11 -9.61 29.71 -38.88
N SER A 12 -9.52 28.37 -38.91
CA SER A 12 -10.20 27.46 -37.95
C SER A 12 -9.27 26.35 -37.45
N LEU A 13 -9.34 26.00 -36.16
CA LEU A 13 -8.73 24.80 -35.56
C LEU A 13 -9.74 23.66 -35.53
N ARG A 14 -9.27 22.41 -35.62
CA ARG A 14 -10.16 21.23 -35.60
C ARG A 14 -10.35 20.64 -34.21
N ARG A 15 -9.31 20.61 -33.38
CA ARG A 15 -9.28 20.15 -31.98
C ARG A 15 -9.55 18.64 -31.75
N ASP A 16 -10.21 17.95 -32.68
CA ASP A 16 -10.46 16.51 -32.62
C ASP A 16 -10.01 15.83 -33.94
N VAL A 17 -8.74 15.43 -33.99
CA VAL A 17 -8.10 14.81 -35.16
C VAL A 17 -7.69 13.39 -34.78
N LYS A 18 -8.61 12.45 -35.04
CA LYS A 18 -8.57 11.03 -34.69
C LYS A 18 -8.99 10.16 -35.91
N PRO A 19 -8.73 8.84 -35.94
CA PRO A 19 -9.07 7.96 -37.06
C PRO A 19 -10.54 8.01 -37.48
N ASP A 20 -11.47 7.99 -36.51
CA ASP A 20 -12.92 8.05 -36.71
C ASP A 20 -13.35 9.29 -37.52
N ASN A 21 -12.60 10.39 -37.39
CA ASN A 21 -12.86 11.65 -38.09
C ASN A 21 -12.13 11.73 -39.45
N MET A 22 -11.61 10.62 -40.01
CA MET A 22 -10.80 10.54 -41.23
C MET A 22 -11.33 9.51 -42.25
N LEU A 23 -12.57 9.69 -42.70
CA LEU A 23 -13.23 8.82 -43.68
C LEU A 23 -12.49 8.73 -45.03
N LEU A 24 -12.54 7.55 -45.65
CA LEU A 24 -12.14 7.34 -47.03
C LEU A 24 -13.33 7.56 -47.98
N ASP A 25 -13.07 8.01 -49.21
CA ASP A 25 -14.07 8.04 -50.27
C ASP A 25 -14.02 6.77 -51.15
N ALA A 26 -14.95 6.65 -52.10
CA ALA A 26 -15.02 5.53 -53.06
C ALA A 26 -13.80 5.44 -54.02
N ARG A 27 -12.78 6.28 -53.86
CA ARG A 27 -11.46 6.18 -54.51
C ARG A 27 -10.32 5.96 -53.51
N GLY A 28 -10.63 5.52 -52.28
CA GLY A 28 -9.65 5.29 -51.22
C GLY A 28 -8.99 6.56 -50.67
N HIS A 29 -9.50 7.76 -50.98
CA HIS A 29 -8.85 9.01 -50.60
C HIS A 29 -9.47 9.64 -49.35
N LEU A 30 -8.58 10.01 -48.42
CA LEU A 30 -8.95 10.62 -47.14
C LEU A 30 -9.67 11.97 -47.31
N LYS A 31 -10.88 12.02 -46.76
CA LYS A 31 -11.66 13.22 -46.43
C LYS A 31 -11.69 13.41 -44.91
N LEU A 32 -12.11 14.59 -44.47
CA LEU A 32 -12.32 14.89 -43.05
C LEU A 32 -13.82 15.01 -42.80
N ALA A 33 -14.32 14.27 -41.81
CA ALA A 33 -15.70 14.29 -41.35
C ALA A 33 -15.74 14.63 -39.85
N ASP A 34 -16.90 15.08 -39.36
CA ASP A 34 -17.05 15.81 -38.10
C ASP A 34 -16.17 17.09 -37.99
N PHE A 35 -16.87 18.17 -37.65
CA PHE A 35 -16.35 19.52 -37.42
C PHE A 35 -16.99 20.17 -36.18
N GLY A 36 -17.75 19.42 -35.36
CA GLY A 36 -18.47 19.94 -34.19
C GLY A 36 -17.57 20.56 -33.11
N THR A 37 -16.31 20.11 -33.01
CA THR A 37 -15.28 20.66 -32.12
C THR A 37 -14.54 21.87 -32.70
N CYS A 38 -14.80 22.26 -33.95
CA CYS A 38 -14.01 23.28 -34.63
C CYS A 38 -14.24 24.68 -34.05
N MET A 39 -13.16 25.44 -33.92
CA MET A 39 -13.21 26.84 -33.46
C MET A 39 -12.47 27.76 -34.41
N ARG A 40 -13.12 28.89 -34.76
CA ARG A 40 -12.48 29.97 -35.50
C ARG A 40 -11.40 30.62 -34.63
N MET A 41 -10.21 30.82 -35.19
CA MET A 41 -9.09 31.46 -34.50
C MET A 41 -9.27 32.99 -34.52
N ASP A 42 -8.70 33.67 -33.53
CA ASP A 42 -8.62 35.12 -33.50
C ASP A 42 -7.52 35.64 -34.46
N ALA A 43 -7.46 36.97 -34.63
CA ALA A 43 -6.52 37.62 -35.56
C ALA A 43 -5.02 37.45 -35.18
N ASP A 44 -4.73 37.00 -33.95
CA ASP A 44 -3.40 36.61 -33.48
C ASP A 44 -3.01 35.16 -33.86
N GLY A 45 -3.95 34.38 -34.42
CA GLY A 45 -3.75 32.98 -34.77
C GLY A 45 -3.87 32.02 -33.57
N LEU A 46 -4.57 32.41 -32.52
CA LEU A 46 -4.86 31.59 -31.34
C LEU A 46 -6.37 31.36 -31.16
N VAL A 47 -6.73 30.35 -30.37
CA VAL A 47 -8.07 30.13 -29.83
C VAL A 47 -8.02 30.25 -28.31
N ARG A 48 -9.06 30.85 -27.74
CA ARG A 48 -9.30 31.02 -26.30
C ARG A 48 -10.52 30.16 -25.93
N SER A 49 -10.34 29.11 -25.13
CA SER A 49 -11.44 28.20 -24.78
C SER A 49 -11.14 27.43 -23.49
N ASP A 50 -11.98 27.65 -22.49
CA ASP A 50 -11.88 27.02 -21.17
C ASP A 50 -12.39 25.55 -21.19
N THR A 51 -13.21 25.20 -22.17
CA THR A 51 -13.70 23.83 -22.38
C THR A 51 -12.67 23.01 -23.15
N ALA A 52 -12.16 21.94 -22.54
CA ALA A 52 -11.47 20.89 -23.29
C ALA A 52 -12.51 20.02 -24.04
N VAL A 53 -12.28 19.83 -25.34
CA VAL A 53 -13.03 18.92 -26.21
C VAL A 53 -12.05 18.20 -27.13
N GLY A 54 -12.39 16.98 -27.53
CA GLY A 54 -11.57 16.03 -28.29
C GLY A 54 -11.42 14.70 -27.56
N THR A 55 -11.17 13.60 -28.28
CA THR A 55 -10.97 12.27 -27.68
C THR A 55 -9.74 12.27 -26.75
N PRO A 56 -9.82 11.69 -25.53
CA PRO A 56 -8.78 11.76 -24.50
C PRO A 56 -7.36 11.36 -24.90
N ASP A 57 -7.19 10.45 -25.86
CA ASP A 57 -5.88 9.97 -26.32
C ASP A 57 -5.19 10.90 -27.33
N TYR A 58 -5.97 11.70 -28.08
CA TYR A 58 -5.49 12.55 -29.18
C TYR A 58 -5.34 14.03 -28.78
N ILE A 59 -5.86 14.40 -27.61
CA ILE A 59 -5.83 15.76 -27.10
C ILE A 59 -4.40 16.18 -26.74
N SER A 60 -4.05 17.45 -27.00
CA SER A 60 -2.69 17.96 -26.77
C SER A 60 -2.50 18.50 -25.35
N PRO A 61 -1.25 18.51 -24.82
CA PRO A 61 -0.98 18.94 -23.45
C PRO A 61 -1.41 20.39 -23.18
N GLU A 62 -1.35 21.28 -24.17
CA GLU A 62 -1.80 22.67 -24.03
C GLU A 62 -3.32 22.86 -24.06
N VAL A 63 -4.09 21.92 -24.64
CA VAL A 63 -5.57 21.91 -24.56
C VAL A 63 -6.05 21.25 -23.26
N LEU A 64 -5.29 20.29 -22.70
CA LEU A 64 -5.52 19.85 -21.30
C LEU A 64 -5.24 20.98 -20.31
N LYS A 65 -4.14 21.71 -20.49
CA LYS A 65 -3.77 22.86 -19.63
C LYS A 65 -4.75 24.05 -19.76
N SER A 66 -5.61 24.13 -20.78
CA SER A 66 -6.55 25.25 -20.94
C SER A 66 -7.74 25.21 -19.97
N GLN A 67 -8.03 24.05 -19.37
CA GLN A 67 -9.13 23.85 -18.41
C GLN A 67 -9.00 24.71 -17.12
N GLY A 68 -7.85 25.35 -16.90
CA GLY A 68 -7.58 26.23 -15.76
C GLY A 68 -7.90 27.73 -15.96
N GLY A 69 -8.41 28.15 -17.13
CA GLY A 69 -8.94 29.51 -17.34
C GLY A 69 -7.99 30.57 -17.94
N GLU A 70 -6.75 30.22 -18.32
CA GLU A 70 -5.83 31.12 -19.06
C GLU A 70 -5.27 30.47 -20.35
N GLY A 71 -5.96 29.46 -20.89
CA GLY A 71 -5.48 28.67 -22.01
C GLY A 71 -5.71 29.28 -23.41
N CYS A 72 -4.68 29.94 -23.94
CA CYS A 72 -4.58 30.25 -25.37
C CYS A 72 -3.70 29.22 -26.08
N TYR A 73 -4.13 28.66 -27.22
CA TYR A 73 -3.34 27.73 -28.06
C TYR A 73 -3.59 27.96 -29.56
N GLY A 74 -2.64 27.60 -30.42
CA GLY A 74 -2.73 27.77 -31.87
C GLY A 74 -2.86 26.45 -32.64
N ARG A 75 -2.60 26.51 -33.96
CA ARG A 75 -2.71 25.37 -34.90
C ARG A 75 -1.74 24.23 -34.64
N GLU A 76 -0.77 24.43 -33.76
CA GLU A 76 0.15 23.38 -33.32
C GLU A 76 -0.53 22.28 -32.50
N CYS A 77 -1.74 22.48 -31.96
CA CYS A 77 -2.49 21.42 -31.29
C CYS A 77 -2.96 20.33 -32.27
N ASP A 78 -3.48 20.69 -33.46
CA ASP A 78 -3.90 19.71 -34.47
C ASP A 78 -2.70 18.86 -35.00
N TRP A 79 -1.47 19.41 -34.94
CA TRP A 79 -0.25 18.66 -35.28
C TRP A 79 0.20 17.65 -34.22
N TRP A 80 -0.18 17.84 -32.94
CA TRP A 80 0.07 16.83 -31.90
C TRP A 80 -0.71 15.56 -32.20
N SER A 81 -2.01 15.70 -32.49
CA SER A 81 -2.91 14.58 -32.78
C SER A 81 -2.51 13.82 -34.05
N VAL A 82 -1.92 14.51 -35.05
CA VAL A 82 -1.27 13.86 -36.20
C VAL A 82 -0.05 13.01 -35.80
N GLY A 83 0.67 13.38 -34.74
CA GLY A 83 1.73 12.58 -34.14
C GLY A 83 1.21 11.35 -33.40
N VAL A 84 0.09 11.49 -32.67
CA VAL A 84 -0.61 10.38 -31.98
C VAL A 84 -1.08 9.35 -33.02
N PHE A 85 -1.82 9.80 -34.04
CA PHE A 85 -2.29 8.99 -35.17
C PHE A 85 -1.16 8.29 -35.94
N LEU A 86 -0.02 8.97 -36.14
CA LEU A 86 1.14 8.36 -36.83
C LEU A 86 1.86 7.30 -35.96
N TYR A 87 1.84 7.44 -34.64
CA TYR A 87 2.30 6.38 -33.74
C TYR A 87 1.36 5.18 -33.79
N GLU A 88 0.06 5.41 -33.61
CA GLU A 88 -0.99 4.40 -33.64
C GLU A 88 -0.96 3.55 -34.93
N MET A 89 -0.94 4.18 -36.11
CA MET A 89 -0.83 3.48 -37.40
C MET A 89 0.42 2.59 -37.55
N LEU A 90 1.47 2.80 -36.75
CA LEU A 90 2.73 2.06 -36.83
C LEU A 90 2.98 1.12 -35.66
N VAL A 91 2.24 1.27 -34.55
CA VAL A 91 2.44 0.51 -33.29
C VAL A 91 1.19 -0.30 -32.89
N GLY A 92 0.00 0.10 -33.35
CA GLY A 92 -1.29 -0.54 -33.01
C GLY A 92 -2.04 0.16 -31.87
N ASP A 93 -1.32 0.65 -30.86
CA ASP A 93 -1.88 1.34 -29.68
C ASP A 93 -1.62 2.86 -29.69
N THR A 94 -2.36 3.63 -28.89
CA THR A 94 -2.08 5.07 -28.69
C THR A 94 -0.83 5.26 -27.79
N PRO A 95 0.04 6.25 -28.07
CA PRO A 95 1.30 6.45 -27.35
C PRO A 95 1.16 6.79 -25.85
N PHE A 96 -0.05 7.16 -25.40
CA PHE A 96 -0.33 7.57 -24.03
C PHE A 96 -1.46 6.77 -23.38
N TYR A 97 -1.87 5.64 -23.99
CA TYR A 97 -2.93 4.76 -23.50
C TYR A 97 -2.78 4.40 -22.01
N ALA A 98 -3.89 4.34 -21.27
CA ALA A 98 -3.95 3.79 -19.92
C ALA A 98 -5.37 3.34 -19.57
N ASP A 99 -5.50 2.44 -18.60
CA ASP A 99 -6.78 1.87 -18.12
C ASP A 99 -7.76 2.90 -17.50
N SER A 100 -7.36 4.17 -17.42
CA SER A 100 -8.21 5.26 -16.92
C SER A 100 -7.85 6.60 -17.56
N LEU A 101 -8.86 7.44 -17.78
CA LEU A 101 -8.71 8.79 -18.34
C LEU A 101 -7.69 9.66 -17.58
N VAL A 102 -7.63 9.53 -16.25
CA VAL A 102 -6.67 10.24 -15.41
C VAL A 102 -5.24 9.74 -15.67
N GLY A 103 -5.06 8.44 -15.93
CA GLY A 103 -3.79 7.86 -16.38
C GLY A 103 -3.36 8.39 -17.75
N THR A 104 -4.27 8.41 -18.73
CA THR A 104 -4.01 8.95 -20.08
C THR A 104 -3.62 10.43 -20.02
N TYR A 105 -4.38 11.26 -19.30
CA TYR A 105 -4.02 12.68 -19.08
C TYR A 105 -2.70 12.84 -18.33
N GLY A 106 -2.39 11.98 -17.35
CA GLY A 106 -1.09 11.96 -16.68
C GLY A 106 0.06 11.68 -17.65
N LYS A 107 -0.08 10.65 -18.50
CA LYS A 107 0.91 10.30 -19.53
C LYS A 107 1.08 11.42 -20.57
N ILE A 108 0.01 12.05 -21.04
CA ILE A 108 0.06 13.19 -21.98
C ILE A 108 0.75 14.40 -21.33
N MET A 109 0.50 14.67 -20.04
CA MET A 109 1.14 15.78 -19.33
C MET A 109 2.64 15.56 -19.09
N ASP A 110 3.07 14.30 -18.92
CA ASP A 110 4.47 13.88 -18.76
C ASP A 110 5.06 13.25 -20.05
N HIS A 111 4.59 13.68 -21.22
CA HIS A 111 4.96 13.12 -22.53
C HIS A 111 6.48 13.08 -22.84
N ALA A 112 7.29 13.86 -22.14
CA ALA A 112 8.75 13.85 -22.27
C ALA A 112 9.41 12.60 -21.67
N ASN A 113 8.72 11.93 -20.73
CA ASN A 113 9.18 10.70 -20.07
C ASN A 113 8.30 9.48 -20.39
N SER A 114 7.01 9.69 -20.68
CA SER A 114 6.04 8.61 -20.94
C SER A 114 6.07 8.07 -22.38
N LEU A 115 6.56 8.84 -23.37
CA LEU A 115 6.64 8.43 -24.77
C LEU A 115 7.76 7.40 -24.98
N ALA A 116 7.40 6.13 -24.90
CA ALA A 116 8.22 5.00 -25.34
C ALA A 116 7.80 4.53 -26.75
N PHE A 117 8.59 3.62 -27.32
CA PHE A 117 8.21 2.80 -28.47
C PHE A 117 8.57 1.36 -28.13
N PRO A 118 7.72 0.34 -28.38
CA PRO A 118 8.06 -1.05 -28.12
C PRO A 118 9.30 -1.50 -28.92
N GLU A 119 10.04 -2.48 -28.39
CA GLU A 119 11.27 -3.00 -29.03
C GLU A 119 10.97 -4.02 -30.15
N ASP A 120 9.77 -4.60 -30.13
CA ASP A 120 9.23 -5.58 -31.07
C ASP A 120 8.59 -4.97 -32.32
N VAL A 121 8.47 -3.64 -32.40
CA VAL A 121 7.87 -2.92 -33.53
C VAL A 121 8.93 -2.16 -34.35
N GLU A 122 9.07 -2.50 -35.64
CA GLU A 122 10.07 -1.92 -36.55
C GLU A 122 9.75 -0.47 -37.01
N VAL A 123 9.72 0.49 -36.09
CA VAL A 123 9.51 1.91 -36.41
C VAL A 123 10.79 2.54 -36.95
N SER A 124 10.79 2.90 -38.25
CA SER A 124 11.95 3.47 -38.95
C SER A 124 12.49 4.75 -38.30
N PRO A 125 13.80 5.08 -38.44
CA PRO A 125 14.38 6.28 -37.82
C PRO A 125 13.71 7.59 -38.23
N HIS A 126 13.23 7.69 -39.48
CA HIS A 126 12.51 8.86 -39.96
C HIS A 126 11.07 8.93 -39.42
N ALA A 127 10.36 7.80 -39.31
CA ALA A 127 9.05 7.76 -38.66
C ALA A 127 9.14 8.16 -37.19
N ARG A 128 10.07 7.53 -36.45
CA ARG A 128 10.35 7.82 -35.03
C ARG A 128 10.70 9.30 -34.82
N HIS A 129 11.56 9.87 -35.66
CA HIS A 129 11.91 11.30 -35.58
C HIS A 129 10.71 12.22 -35.88
N LEU A 130 9.84 11.86 -36.84
CA LEU A 130 8.63 12.64 -37.14
C LEU A 130 7.64 12.63 -35.96
N ILE A 131 7.38 11.44 -35.39
CA ILE A 131 6.50 11.27 -34.23
C ILE A 131 7.02 12.09 -33.05
N CYS A 132 8.30 11.96 -32.67
CA CYS A 132 8.88 12.76 -31.58
C CYS A 132 8.89 14.27 -31.86
N ALA A 133 8.91 14.70 -33.12
CA ALA A 133 8.82 16.12 -33.50
C ALA A 133 7.39 16.69 -33.45
N PHE A 134 6.36 15.83 -33.53
CA PHE A 134 4.96 16.20 -33.24
C PHE A 134 4.61 16.06 -31.75
N LEU A 135 5.08 15.00 -31.08
CA LEU A 135 4.80 14.72 -29.66
C LEU A 135 5.74 15.48 -28.70
N SER A 136 6.08 16.72 -29.05
CA SER A 136 6.86 17.65 -28.22
C SER A 136 5.99 18.77 -27.63
N ASP A 137 6.56 19.55 -26.72
CA ASP A 137 5.94 20.81 -26.28
C ASP A 137 5.69 21.75 -27.46
N ARG A 138 4.57 22.47 -27.40
CA ARG A 138 4.06 23.38 -28.43
C ARG A 138 5.07 24.44 -28.89
N THR A 139 6.02 24.85 -28.06
CA THR A 139 7.03 25.86 -28.41
C THR A 139 8.05 25.36 -29.43
N ARG A 140 8.28 24.04 -29.48
CA ARG A 140 9.29 23.36 -30.32
C ARG A 140 8.67 22.43 -31.38
N ARG A 141 7.36 22.19 -31.33
CA ARG A 141 6.62 21.25 -32.17
C ARG A 141 6.73 21.57 -33.66
N LEU A 142 6.91 20.53 -34.47
CA LEU A 142 6.92 20.62 -35.93
C LEU A 142 5.57 21.10 -36.47
N GLY A 143 5.60 22.03 -37.43
CA GLY A 143 4.40 22.66 -37.99
C GLY A 143 4.05 24.01 -37.37
N ARG A 144 4.72 24.40 -36.28
CA ARG A 144 4.57 25.73 -35.65
C ARG A 144 4.96 26.87 -36.61
N LYS A 145 5.93 26.67 -37.51
CA LYS A 145 6.31 27.69 -38.51
C LYS A 145 5.50 27.61 -39.81
N GLY A 146 4.51 26.71 -39.88
CA GLY A 146 3.73 26.42 -41.09
C GLY A 146 3.91 24.98 -41.58
N VAL A 147 3.13 24.56 -42.57
CA VAL A 147 3.12 23.17 -43.05
C VAL A 147 4.34 22.78 -43.89
N GLU A 148 5.11 23.74 -44.41
CA GLU A 148 6.27 23.45 -45.27
C GLU A 148 7.41 22.74 -44.51
N GLU A 149 7.61 23.00 -43.20
CA GLU A 149 8.59 22.24 -42.40
C GLU A 149 8.14 20.79 -42.11
N ILE A 150 6.83 20.50 -42.21
CA ILE A 150 6.30 19.13 -42.20
C ILE A 150 6.54 18.46 -43.55
N LYS A 151 6.15 19.11 -44.66
CA LYS A 151 6.32 18.56 -46.02
C LYS A 151 7.78 18.22 -46.35
N ALA A 152 8.71 19.04 -45.87
CA ALA A 152 10.15 18.84 -46.10
C ALA A 152 10.76 17.70 -45.26
N HIS A 153 10.01 17.05 -44.37
CA HIS A 153 10.54 16.02 -43.48
C HIS A 153 10.88 14.73 -44.25
N PRO A 154 12.08 14.11 -44.03
CA PRO A 154 12.52 12.92 -44.77
C PRO A 154 11.56 11.73 -44.78
N PHE A 155 10.69 11.58 -43.78
CA PHE A 155 9.68 10.52 -43.75
C PHE A 155 8.73 10.52 -44.97
N PHE A 156 8.49 11.67 -45.60
CA PHE A 156 7.62 11.78 -46.77
C PHE A 156 8.34 11.59 -48.11
N GLN A 157 9.65 11.33 -48.11
CA GLN A 157 10.41 11.08 -49.34
C GLN A 157 10.05 9.70 -49.90
N ASN A 158 9.38 9.69 -51.04
CA ASN A 158 8.89 8.50 -51.73
C ASN A 158 8.87 8.73 -53.25
N ASP A 159 8.67 7.67 -54.02
CA ASP A 159 8.64 7.67 -55.49
C ASP A 159 7.22 7.54 -56.09
N GLN A 160 6.21 7.30 -55.26
CA GLN A 160 4.83 7.03 -55.67
C GLN A 160 4.00 8.31 -55.86
N TRP A 161 4.20 9.31 -55.00
CA TRP A 161 3.44 10.55 -54.99
C TRP A 161 4.27 11.76 -54.53
N THR A 162 3.91 12.93 -55.07
CA THR A 162 4.33 14.24 -54.56
C THR A 162 3.20 14.83 -53.73
N PHE A 163 3.50 15.81 -52.87
CA PHE A 163 2.45 16.51 -52.13
C PHE A 163 1.38 17.14 -53.02
N ASP A 164 1.68 17.42 -54.29
CA ASP A 164 0.74 18.07 -55.19
C ASP A 164 -0.23 17.13 -55.91
N ASN A 165 0.19 15.91 -56.25
CA ASN A 165 -0.65 14.89 -56.92
C ASN A 165 -1.11 13.72 -56.01
N ILE A 166 -0.91 13.80 -54.69
CA ILE A 166 -1.31 12.74 -53.72
C ILE A 166 -2.81 12.38 -53.71
N ARG A 167 -3.69 13.18 -54.35
CA ARG A 167 -5.12 12.88 -54.55
C ARG A 167 -5.48 12.35 -55.96
N ASP A 168 -4.47 12.18 -56.80
CA ASP A 168 -4.56 11.65 -58.16
C ASP A 168 -3.71 10.37 -58.32
N ALA A 169 -2.83 10.08 -57.35
CA ALA A 169 -2.09 8.83 -57.20
C ALA A 169 -3.00 7.70 -56.69
N VAL A 170 -2.57 6.44 -56.87
CA VAL A 170 -3.34 5.26 -56.42
C VAL A 170 -3.30 5.17 -54.87
N PRO A 171 -4.44 4.94 -54.18
CA PRO A 171 -4.46 4.78 -52.73
C PRO A 171 -3.86 3.43 -52.30
N PRO A 172 -3.41 3.26 -51.03
CA PRO A 172 -2.98 1.98 -50.49
C PRO A 172 -4.11 0.94 -50.37
N VAL A 173 -5.35 1.41 -50.15
CA VAL A 173 -6.57 0.60 -50.07
C VAL A 173 -7.62 1.27 -50.95
N LEU A 174 -8.21 0.51 -51.87
CA LEU A 174 -9.37 0.90 -52.65
C LEU A 174 -10.56 0.04 -52.16
N PRO A 175 -11.66 0.63 -51.66
CA PRO A 175 -12.79 -0.16 -51.19
C PRO A 175 -13.47 -0.86 -52.37
N GLU A 176 -13.70 -2.16 -52.25
CA GLU A 176 -14.58 -2.90 -53.15
C GLU A 176 -16.03 -2.63 -52.71
N LEU A 177 -16.83 -2.03 -53.60
CA LEU A 177 -18.22 -1.64 -53.34
C LEU A 177 -19.16 -2.33 -54.34
N SER A 178 -20.25 -2.90 -53.84
CA SER A 178 -21.25 -3.63 -54.62
C SER A 178 -22.39 -2.75 -55.16
N GLY A 179 -22.62 -1.59 -54.54
CA GLY A 179 -23.68 -0.63 -54.89
C GLY A 179 -23.34 0.79 -54.42
N ASP A 180 -24.26 1.74 -54.63
CA ASP A 180 -24.19 3.10 -54.07
C ASP A 180 -24.83 3.23 -52.67
N ASP A 181 -25.52 2.17 -52.24
CA ASP A 181 -26.08 1.95 -50.89
C ASP A 181 -25.24 0.99 -50.02
N ASP A 182 -24.04 0.60 -50.49
CA ASP A 182 -23.16 -0.36 -49.81
C ASP A 182 -22.52 0.21 -48.54
N THR A 183 -22.86 -0.35 -47.38
CA THR A 183 -22.33 0.01 -46.07
C THR A 183 -21.34 -1.01 -45.48
N SER A 184 -20.84 -1.99 -46.25
CA SER A 184 -19.98 -3.09 -45.76
C SER A 184 -18.64 -2.67 -45.12
N ASN A 185 -18.28 -1.39 -45.23
CA ASN A 185 -17.08 -0.79 -44.63
C ASN A 185 -17.40 0.01 -43.34
N PHE A 186 -18.61 -0.17 -42.78
CA PHE A 186 -19.05 0.36 -41.50
C PHE A 186 -19.57 -0.80 -40.64
N ASP A 187 -19.33 -0.75 -39.33
CA ASP A 187 -19.87 -1.76 -38.40
C ASP A 187 -21.39 -1.63 -38.24
N ASP A 188 -22.07 -2.76 -38.00
CA ASP A 188 -23.50 -2.78 -37.65
C ASP A 188 -23.73 -2.04 -36.32
N VAL A 189 -24.51 -0.95 -36.36
CA VAL A 189 -24.89 -0.19 -35.17
C VAL A 189 -26.14 -0.79 -34.54
N ASP A 190 -26.02 -1.33 -33.34
CA ASP A 190 -27.16 -1.77 -32.53
C ASP A 190 -28.19 -0.64 -32.39
N GLN A 191 -29.46 -0.95 -32.65
CA GLN A 191 -30.55 -0.01 -32.35
C GLN A 191 -30.73 0.08 -30.84
N ASP A 192 -30.37 1.23 -30.28
CA ASP A 192 -30.66 1.56 -28.89
C ASP A 192 -32.18 1.61 -28.69
N GLU A 193 -32.75 0.62 -27.99
CA GLU A 193 -34.19 0.59 -27.63
C GLU A 193 -34.53 1.59 -26.51
N SER A 194 -33.65 2.57 -26.24
CA SER A 194 -34.04 3.75 -25.46
C SER A 194 -35.19 4.51 -26.16
N PRO A 195 -36.22 4.94 -25.41
CA PRO A 195 -37.34 5.66 -26.01
C PRO A 195 -36.88 7.05 -26.48
N GLU A 196 -37.14 7.39 -27.75
CA GLU A 196 -36.74 8.66 -28.36
C GLU A 196 -36.99 9.87 -27.43
N GLU A 197 -35.91 10.57 -27.03
CA GLU A 197 -36.01 11.70 -26.11
C GLU A 197 -36.69 12.91 -26.77
N HIS A 198 -38.02 12.95 -26.69
CA HIS A 198 -38.81 14.09 -27.10
C HIS A 198 -38.67 15.24 -26.07
N PHE A 199 -38.56 16.47 -26.57
CA PHE A 199 -38.70 17.65 -25.71
C PHE A 199 -40.07 17.61 -24.98
N PRO A 200 -40.12 17.80 -23.65
CA PRO A 200 -41.37 17.76 -22.90
C PRO A 200 -42.30 18.89 -23.35
N GLU A 201 -43.62 18.62 -23.41
CA GLU A 201 -44.63 19.56 -23.90
C GLU A 201 -44.48 20.96 -23.25
N PRO A 202 -44.10 22.00 -24.02
CA PRO A 202 -43.77 23.29 -23.43
C PRO A 202 -45.02 24.02 -22.90
N LYS A 203 -45.15 24.08 -21.57
CA LYS A 203 -46.22 24.85 -20.87
C LYS A 203 -46.14 26.36 -21.11
N ALA A 204 -45.00 26.83 -21.63
CA ALA A 204 -44.72 28.17 -22.13
C ALA A 204 -43.73 28.05 -23.31
N PHE A 205 -43.47 29.13 -24.05
CA PHE A 205 -42.47 29.12 -25.13
C PHE A 205 -41.06 28.86 -24.57
N ALA A 206 -40.57 27.63 -24.74
CA ALA A 206 -39.23 27.23 -24.32
C ALA A 206 -38.14 27.59 -25.36
N GLY A 207 -38.52 27.94 -26.59
CA GLY A 207 -37.59 28.42 -27.61
C GLY A 207 -36.63 27.38 -28.19
N ASN A 208 -36.86 26.08 -27.95
CA ASN A 208 -35.95 24.97 -28.29
C ASN A 208 -35.42 24.96 -29.74
N HIS A 209 -36.17 25.50 -30.70
CA HIS A 209 -35.76 25.55 -32.11
C HIS A 209 -35.02 26.85 -32.51
N LEU A 210 -34.94 27.85 -31.64
CA LEU A 210 -34.22 29.11 -31.90
C LEU A 210 -32.71 28.93 -32.18
N PRO A 211 -31.98 28.01 -31.52
CA PRO A 211 -30.55 27.77 -31.84
C PRO A 211 -30.30 27.27 -33.27
N PHE A 212 -31.31 26.72 -33.94
CA PHE A 212 -31.21 26.16 -35.30
C PHE A 212 -31.74 27.12 -36.38
N VAL A 213 -32.10 28.36 -36.03
CA VAL A 213 -32.55 29.36 -37.01
C VAL A 213 -31.37 29.75 -37.92
N GLY A 214 -31.52 29.46 -39.21
CA GLY A 214 -30.45 29.63 -40.21
C GLY A 214 -29.59 28.38 -40.44
N PHE A 215 -29.91 27.24 -39.81
CA PHE A 215 -29.25 25.95 -40.09
C PHE A 215 -29.62 25.38 -41.46
N THR A 216 -30.83 25.68 -41.96
CA THR A 216 -31.29 25.23 -43.29
C THR A 216 -30.45 25.84 -44.41
N TYR A 217 -29.78 24.98 -45.18
CA TYR A 217 -28.97 25.36 -46.34
C TYR A 217 -29.50 24.68 -47.61
N THR A 218 -29.44 25.39 -48.74
CA THR A 218 -29.77 24.85 -50.08
C THR A 218 -28.95 25.61 -51.12
N ALA A 219 -28.30 24.89 -52.04
CA ALA A 219 -27.34 25.48 -52.97
C ALA A 219 -27.95 26.50 -53.96
N ASP A 220 -29.22 26.29 -54.35
CA ASP A 220 -29.87 27.01 -55.45
C ASP A 220 -30.11 28.51 -55.16
N TYR A 221 -30.22 28.89 -53.89
CA TYR A 221 -30.52 30.28 -53.49
C TYR A 221 -29.44 31.30 -53.88
N ALA A 222 -28.24 30.86 -54.29
CA ALA A 222 -27.18 31.73 -54.76
C ALA A 222 -27.41 32.32 -56.17
N LEU A 223 -28.33 31.76 -56.98
CA LEU A 223 -28.44 32.07 -58.41
C LEU A 223 -29.48 33.14 -58.79
N LEU A 224 -30.39 33.52 -57.89
CA LEU A 224 -31.57 34.34 -58.22
C LEU A 224 -31.39 35.87 -58.12
N ALA A 225 -30.16 36.36 -58.05
CA ALA A 225 -29.84 37.76 -57.74
C ALA A 225 -29.69 38.71 -58.97
N SER A 226 -30.47 38.54 -60.05
CA SER A 226 -30.45 39.44 -61.21
C SER A 226 -31.79 39.48 -61.99
N GLY A 227 -32.11 40.60 -62.67
CA GLY A 227 -33.40 40.80 -63.38
C GLY A 227 -33.43 41.98 -64.37
N HIS A 228 -34.47 42.07 -65.24
CA HIS A 228 -34.61 43.00 -66.40
C HIS A 228 -36.09 43.48 -66.60
N HIS A 229 -36.36 44.49 -67.46
CA HIS A 229 -37.64 45.26 -67.53
C HIS A 229 -37.88 45.96 -68.91
N VAL A 230 -39.13 46.05 -69.46
CA VAL A 230 -39.53 46.79 -70.74
C VAL A 230 -41.03 47.28 -70.72
N ASP A 231 -41.50 48.11 -71.68
CA ASP A 231 -42.77 48.92 -71.67
C ASP A 231 -43.41 49.25 -73.09
N GLY A 232 -44.65 49.81 -73.24
CA GLY A 232 -45.23 50.32 -74.56
C GLY A 232 -46.77 50.67 -74.74
N TYR A 233 -47.17 51.53 -75.73
CA TYR A 233 -48.54 52.15 -75.96
C TYR A 233 -48.92 52.55 -77.45
N HIS A 234 -50.24 52.72 -77.83
CA HIS A 234 -50.89 53.83 -78.66
C HIS A 234 -52.31 53.57 -79.33
N GLU A 235 -52.98 54.60 -79.95
CA GLU A 235 -54.41 54.66 -80.45
C GLU A 235 -54.70 55.74 -81.59
N GLY A 236 -55.89 55.78 -82.28
CA GLY A 236 -56.32 56.82 -83.28
C GLY A 236 -57.78 56.73 -83.89
N ASN A 237 -58.35 57.78 -84.57
CA ASN A 237 -59.81 57.92 -84.96
C ASN A 237 -60.11 58.89 -86.18
N GLY A 238 -61.37 59.04 -86.73
CA GLY A 238 -61.71 59.90 -87.93
C GLY A 238 -63.22 60.28 -88.26
N PRO A 239 -63.55 61.10 -89.33
CA PRO A 239 -64.80 61.95 -89.43
C PRO A 239 -65.57 62.24 -90.80
N SER A 240 -66.80 62.82 -90.71
CA SER A 240 -67.47 63.92 -91.54
C SER A 240 -68.53 63.71 -92.71
N PRO A 241 -69.56 64.62 -92.91
CA PRO A 241 -70.63 64.63 -93.97
C PRO A 241 -70.89 66.01 -94.71
N ASP A 242 -71.93 66.18 -95.57
CA ASP A 242 -72.80 67.43 -95.66
C ASP A 242 -74.06 67.45 -96.62
N SER A 243 -74.92 68.48 -96.46
CA SER A 243 -75.74 69.27 -97.44
C SER A 243 -77.30 69.12 -97.57
N LEU A 244 -78.01 70.27 -97.51
CA LEU A 244 -79.45 70.54 -97.77
C LEU A 244 -79.69 72.04 -98.04
N GLN A 245 -80.57 72.46 -98.98
CA GLN A 245 -81.21 73.82 -99.00
C GLN A 245 -82.28 74.07 -100.10
N GLU A 246 -83.51 73.55 -99.92
CA GLU A 246 -84.73 74.19 -100.50
C GLU A 246 -85.94 74.15 -99.54
N GLU A 247 -85.77 73.52 -98.36
CA GLU A 247 -86.75 73.45 -97.27
C GLU A 247 -86.71 74.76 -96.45
N VAL A 248 -87.18 75.88 -97.01
CA VAL A 248 -87.11 77.21 -96.34
C VAL A 248 -88.47 77.89 -96.20
N ALA A 249 -89.36 77.79 -97.20
CA ALA A 249 -90.70 78.40 -97.12
C ALA A 249 -91.64 77.59 -96.19
N ARG A 250 -91.67 76.26 -96.32
CA ARG A 250 -92.42 75.37 -95.41
C ARG A 250 -91.96 75.46 -93.96
N LEU A 251 -90.71 75.89 -93.72
CA LEU A 251 -90.22 76.10 -92.36
C LEU A 251 -90.89 77.25 -91.64
N GLN A 252 -91.62 78.18 -92.26
CA GLN A 252 -92.09 79.38 -91.53
C GLN A 252 -93.34 79.15 -90.69
N GLU A 253 -94.37 78.48 -91.19
CA GLU A 253 -95.51 78.05 -90.34
C GLU A 253 -95.12 76.89 -89.43
N ALA A 254 -94.30 75.96 -89.93
CA ALA A 254 -93.72 74.90 -89.12
C ALA A 254 -92.84 75.45 -87.98
N LYS A 255 -92.14 76.58 -88.20
CA LYS A 255 -91.33 77.28 -87.18
C LYS A 255 -92.18 77.81 -86.04
N ASP A 256 -93.35 78.38 -86.28
CA ASP A 256 -94.11 79.01 -85.18
C ASP A 256 -94.79 77.96 -84.29
N GLU A 257 -95.27 76.84 -84.86
CA GLU A 257 -95.62 75.64 -84.07
C GLU A 257 -94.39 75.01 -83.40
N ALA A 258 -93.27 74.88 -84.14
CA ALA A 258 -92.04 74.35 -83.59
C ALA A 258 -91.47 75.24 -82.50
N GLU A 259 -91.65 76.57 -82.52
CA GLU A 259 -91.21 77.49 -81.48
C GLU A 259 -92.01 77.30 -80.19
N GLN A 260 -93.32 77.04 -80.26
CA GLN A 260 -94.10 76.71 -79.07
C GLN A 260 -93.68 75.34 -78.51
N LYS A 261 -93.53 74.34 -79.38
CA LYS A 261 -93.03 72.99 -79.01
C LYS A 261 -91.60 73.05 -78.47
N TYR A 262 -90.74 73.88 -79.04
CA TYR A 262 -89.34 74.10 -78.67
C TYR A 262 -89.22 74.88 -77.36
N ARG A 263 -90.07 75.88 -77.09
CA ARG A 263 -90.13 76.54 -75.77
C ARG A 263 -90.59 75.58 -74.68
N HIS A 264 -91.60 74.74 -74.95
CA HIS A 264 -92.02 73.71 -73.99
C HIS A 264 -90.94 72.63 -73.80
N THR A 265 -90.31 72.18 -74.88
CA THR A 265 -89.21 71.20 -74.84
C THR A 265 -87.98 71.77 -74.14
N LEU A 266 -87.64 73.05 -74.36
CA LEU A 266 -86.58 73.76 -73.62
C LEU A 266 -86.89 73.80 -72.13
N GLN A 267 -88.10 74.15 -71.73
CA GLN A 267 -88.49 74.19 -70.32
C GLN A 267 -88.44 72.80 -69.66
N GLN A 268 -88.77 71.74 -70.41
CA GLN A 268 -88.50 70.36 -69.99
C GLN A 268 -87.00 70.05 -69.93
N LEU A 269 -86.22 70.46 -70.93
CA LEU A 269 -84.78 70.22 -71.03
C LEU A 269 -83.99 70.94 -69.93
N GLU A 270 -84.37 72.16 -69.56
CA GLU A 270 -83.87 72.90 -68.40
C GLU A 270 -84.16 72.13 -67.11
N SER A 271 -85.40 71.63 -66.93
CA SER A 271 -85.76 70.84 -65.74
C SER A 271 -84.96 69.53 -65.66
N VAL A 272 -84.68 68.89 -66.79
CA VAL A 272 -83.85 67.67 -66.88
C VAL A 272 -82.36 67.99 -66.72
N SER A 273 -81.87 69.14 -67.21
CA SER A 273 -80.50 69.59 -67.01
C SER A 273 -80.24 69.87 -65.54
N GLN A 274 -81.12 70.62 -64.87
CA GLN A 274 -81.03 70.88 -63.43
C GLN A 274 -81.05 69.58 -62.62
N GLN A 275 -81.92 68.62 -62.96
CA GLN A 275 -81.91 67.29 -62.33
C GLN A 275 -80.62 66.50 -62.62
N SER A 276 -80.09 66.59 -63.84
CA SER A 276 -78.85 65.92 -64.25
C SER A 276 -77.62 66.52 -63.55
N GLU A 277 -77.54 67.85 -63.44
CA GLU A 277 -76.50 68.58 -62.72
C GLU A 277 -76.55 68.27 -61.22
N GLN A 278 -77.74 68.26 -60.61
CA GLN A 278 -77.90 67.93 -59.20
C GLN A 278 -77.59 66.44 -58.92
N ALA A 279 -77.96 65.53 -59.82
CA ALA A 279 -77.55 64.12 -59.76
C ALA A 279 -76.04 63.94 -59.96
N ALA A 280 -75.39 64.73 -60.84
CA ALA A 280 -73.95 64.72 -61.03
C ALA A 280 -73.20 65.23 -59.79
N LEU A 281 -73.74 66.24 -59.10
CA LEU A 281 -73.21 66.73 -57.82
C LEU A 281 -73.26 65.64 -56.74
N VAL A 282 -74.43 65.03 -56.54
CA VAL A 282 -74.62 63.92 -55.59
C VAL A 282 -73.76 62.70 -55.95
N ALA A 283 -73.50 62.46 -57.24
CA ALA A 283 -72.58 61.43 -57.69
C ALA A 283 -71.10 61.77 -57.41
N ALA A 284 -70.71 63.05 -57.46
CA ALA A 284 -69.39 63.52 -57.05
C ALA A 284 -69.18 63.36 -55.53
N ASP A 285 -70.14 63.81 -54.72
CA ASP A 285 -70.12 63.63 -53.26
C ASP A 285 -70.03 62.16 -52.86
N ASN A 286 -70.79 61.28 -53.54
CA ASN A 286 -70.72 59.83 -53.33
C ASN A 286 -69.35 59.23 -53.71
N ARG A 287 -68.67 59.76 -54.74
CA ARG A 287 -67.31 59.34 -55.09
C ARG A 287 -66.30 59.80 -54.03
N GLU A 288 -66.45 60.98 -53.47
CA GLU A 288 -65.57 61.48 -52.40
C GLU A 288 -65.81 60.77 -51.06
N LEU A 289 -67.06 60.54 -50.67
CA LEU A 289 -67.41 59.74 -49.50
C LEU A 289 -66.87 58.31 -49.61
N LYS A 290 -66.94 57.68 -50.79
CA LYS A 290 -66.32 56.36 -51.03
C LYS A 290 -64.79 56.40 -50.90
N LYS A 291 -64.11 57.44 -51.40
CA LYS A 291 -62.66 57.64 -51.19
C LYS A 291 -62.32 57.77 -49.69
N LYS A 292 -63.05 58.61 -48.94
CA LYS A 292 -62.86 58.79 -47.49
C LYS A 292 -63.11 57.48 -46.73
N MET A 293 -64.16 56.75 -47.08
CA MET A 293 -64.46 55.43 -46.51
C MET A 293 -63.33 54.41 -46.76
N THR A 294 -62.76 54.37 -47.97
CA THR A 294 -61.64 53.46 -48.27
C THR A 294 -60.34 53.85 -47.55
N LEU A 295 -60.07 55.14 -47.38
CA LEU A 295 -58.91 55.62 -46.61
C LEU A 295 -59.04 55.28 -45.13
N LEU A 296 -60.18 55.59 -44.51
CA LEU A 296 -60.46 55.24 -43.11
C LEU A 296 -60.44 53.72 -42.89
N SER A 297 -60.93 52.92 -43.86
CA SER A 297 -60.83 51.46 -43.80
C SER A 297 -59.38 50.95 -43.88
N HIS A 298 -58.48 51.68 -44.54
CA HIS A 298 -57.05 51.39 -44.52
C HIS A 298 -56.41 51.78 -43.17
N GLU A 299 -56.66 52.99 -42.67
CA GLU A 299 -56.13 53.45 -41.37
C GLU A 299 -56.56 52.55 -40.20
N VAL A 300 -57.82 52.08 -40.18
CA VAL A 300 -58.29 51.10 -39.19
C VAL A 300 -57.52 49.80 -39.29
N LYS A 301 -57.33 49.25 -40.50
CA LYS A 301 -56.56 48.00 -40.71
C LYS A 301 -55.08 48.16 -40.35
N GLU A 302 -54.48 49.32 -40.61
CA GLU A 302 -53.10 49.60 -40.26
C GLU A 302 -52.92 49.77 -38.75
N SER A 303 -53.85 50.46 -38.09
CA SER A 303 -53.90 50.60 -36.63
C SER A 303 -54.12 49.25 -35.94
N GLN A 304 -54.96 48.40 -36.51
CA GLN A 304 -55.22 47.05 -36.02
C GLN A 304 -53.97 46.16 -36.15
N ARG A 305 -53.25 46.20 -37.28
CA ARG A 305 -51.95 45.51 -37.44
C ARG A 305 -50.90 45.98 -36.43
N LYS A 306 -50.87 47.28 -36.09
CA LYS A 306 -49.96 47.84 -35.07
C LYS A 306 -50.30 47.29 -33.67
N LEU A 307 -51.58 47.25 -33.31
CA LEU A 307 -52.06 46.63 -32.06
C LEU A 307 -51.75 45.12 -31.98
N GLU A 308 -51.94 44.39 -33.08
CA GLU A 308 -51.63 42.97 -33.17
C GLU A 308 -50.12 42.71 -32.97
N ALA A 309 -49.26 43.50 -33.62
CA ALA A 309 -47.81 43.43 -33.43
C ALA A 309 -47.37 43.82 -32.01
N GLU A 310 -47.94 44.88 -31.41
CA GLU A 310 -47.63 45.28 -30.03
C GLU A 310 -48.06 44.20 -29.02
N ALA A 311 -49.23 43.58 -29.22
CA ALA A 311 -49.68 42.45 -28.41
C ALA A 311 -48.77 41.22 -28.54
N GLU A 312 -48.24 40.94 -29.74
CA GLU A 312 -47.26 39.87 -29.95
C GLU A 312 -45.91 40.18 -29.28
N HIS A 313 -45.43 41.42 -29.36
CA HIS A 313 -44.24 41.89 -28.63
C HIS A 313 -44.43 41.79 -27.11
N ARG A 314 -45.62 42.14 -26.60
CA ARG A 314 -45.96 42.01 -25.17
C ARG A 314 -45.89 40.55 -24.69
N ARG A 315 -46.52 39.62 -25.43
CA ARG A 315 -46.45 38.18 -25.15
C ARG A 315 -45.01 37.66 -25.17
N LYS A 316 -44.19 38.08 -26.16
CA LYS A 316 -42.77 37.72 -26.24
C LYS A 316 -41.94 38.27 -25.05
N ALA A 317 -42.32 39.40 -24.48
CA ALA A 317 -41.70 39.94 -23.26
C ALA A 317 -42.14 39.19 -21.99
N GLU A 318 -43.45 38.90 -21.86
CA GLU A 318 -44.02 38.14 -20.75
C GLU A 318 -43.44 36.72 -20.65
N LEU A 319 -43.28 36.04 -21.80
CA LEU A 319 -42.64 34.72 -21.89
C LEU A 319 -41.17 34.76 -21.43
N LYS A 320 -40.39 35.77 -21.85
CA LYS A 320 -39.00 35.96 -21.39
C LYS A 320 -38.93 36.29 -19.89
N ALA A 321 -39.90 37.01 -19.35
CA ALA A 321 -39.97 37.28 -17.92
C ALA A 321 -40.23 36.00 -17.10
N GLN A 322 -41.12 35.12 -17.59
CA GLN A 322 -41.36 33.81 -16.99
C GLN A 322 -40.13 32.89 -17.07
N GLU A 323 -39.45 32.87 -18.23
CA GLU A 323 -38.22 32.10 -18.42
C GLU A 323 -37.10 32.54 -17.46
N LEU A 324 -36.89 33.86 -17.31
CA LEU A 324 -35.91 34.42 -16.39
C LEU A 324 -36.28 34.16 -14.92
N ALA A 325 -37.57 34.16 -14.57
CA ALA A 325 -38.03 33.79 -13.23
C ALA A 325 -37.72 32.31 -12.92
N GLY A 326 -38.03 31.38 -13.82
CA GLY A 326 -37.72 29.96 -13.65
C GLY A 326 -36.22 29.67 -13.56
N ARG A 327 -35.40 30.37 -14.36
CA ARG A 327 -33.92 30.33 -14.24
C ARG A 327 -33.45 30.81 -12.86
N LEU A 328 -34.02 31.91 -12.35
CA LEU A 328 -33.68 32.45 -11.02
C LEU A 328 -34.11 31.52 -9.87
N GLU A 329 -35.29 30.89 -9.96
CA GLU A 329 -35.74 29.90 -8.97
C GLU A 329 -34.83 28.66 -8.95
N CYS A 330 -34.43 28.16 -10.13
CA CYS A 330 -33.46 27.07 -10.26
C CYS A 330 -32.09 27.43 -9.67
N GLU A 331 -31.60 28.66 -9.91
CA GLU A 331 -30.36 29.14 -9.31
C GLU A 331 -30.46 29.27 -7.78
N GLN A 332 -31.60 29.73 -7.25
CA GLN A 332 -31.85 29.79 -5.80
C GLN A 332 -31.89 28.40 -5.15
N GLN A 333 -32.51 27.41 -5.80
CA GLN A 333 -32.50 26.03 -5.33
C GLN A 333 -31.08 25.45 -5.35
N SER A 334 -30.32 25.65 -6.43
CA SER A 334 -28.91 25.23 -6.55
C SER A 334 -28.03 25.87 -5.46
N ARG A 335 -28.16 27.18 -5.22
CA ARG A 335 -27.47 27.88 -4.13
C ARG A 335 -27.87 27.34 -2.74
N SER A 336 -29.13 26.95 -2.55
CA SER A 336 -29.60 26.33 -1.30
C SER A 336 -29.01 24.93 -1.07
N GLN A 337 -28.93 24.11 -2.13
CA GLN A 337 -28.29 22.79 -2.10
C GLN A 337 -26.77 22.92 -1.83
N LEU A 338 -26.10 23.88 -2.46
CA LEU A 338 -24.68 24.18 -2.20
C LEU A 338 -24.46 24.65 -0.75
N ALA A 339 -25.36 25.46 -0.19
CA ALA A 339 -25.26 25.89 1.21
C ALA A 339 -25.44 24.73 2.20
N THR A 340 -26.40 23.82 1.98
CA THR A 340 -26.59 22.65 2.86
C THR A 340 -25.48 21.62 2.71
N ALA A 341 -24.97 21.39 1.49
CA ALA A 341 -23.79 20.55 1.26
C ALA A 341 -22.53 21.12 1.92
N SER A 342 -22.33 22.44 1.86
CA SER A 342 -21.23 23.14 2.52
C SER A 342 -21.30 23.02 4.05
N GLN A 343 -22.50 23.18 4.64
CA GLN A 343 -22.69 22.96 6.08
C GLN A 343 -22.38 21.51 6.48
N ALA A 344 -22.90 20.52 5.73
CA ALA A 344 -22.63 19.10 6.00
C ALA A 344 -21.13 18.74 5.87
N ALA A 345 -20.40 19.39 4.95
CA ALA A 345 -18.95 19.26 4.84
C ALA A 345 -18.22 19.89 6.04
N SER A 346 -18.68 21.05 6.52
CA SER A 346 -18.14 21.73 7.72
C SER A 346 -18.35 20.90 8.99
N ASP A 347 -19.55 20.36 9.19
CA ASP A 347 -19.89 19.49 10.33
C ASP A 347 -19.04 18.21 10.32
N LYS A 348 -18.82 17.63 9.13
CA LYS A 348 -17.94 16.47 8.93
C LYS A 348 -16.46 16.80 9.18
N ALA A 349 -16.00 18.00 8.81
CA ALA A 349 -14.64 18.46 9.10
C ALA A 349 -14.43 18.59 10.62
N SER A 350 -15.35 19.23 11.34
CA SER A 350 -15.27 19.36 12.81
C SER A 350 -15.32 18.00 13.52
N ALA A 351 -16.12 17.04 13.01
CA ALA A 351 -16.12 15.67 13.52
C ALA A 351 -14.76 14.97 13.33
N LEU A 352 -14.09 15.17 12.19
CA LEU A 352 -12.75 14.63 11.92
C LEU A 352 -11.66 15.31 12.76
N GLU A 353 -11.72 16.63 12.96
CA GLU A 353 -10.83 17.37 13.87
C GLU A 353 -10.92 16.82 15.30
N LYS A 354 -12.14 16.53 15.79
CA LYS A 354 -12.34 15.90 17.10
C LYS A 354 -11.74 14.50 17.18
N GLN A 355 -11.91 13.67 16.12
CA GLN A 355 -11.30 12.34 16.07
C GLN A 355 -9.76 12.40 16.05
N LEU A 356 -9.18 13.35 15.31
CA LEU A 356 -7.73 13.60 15.31
C LEU A 356 -7.22 14.02 16.69
N TRP A 357 -7.97 14.87 17.41
CA TRP A 357 -7.63 15.25 18.78
C TRP A 357 -7.69 14.07 19.75
N GLU A 358 -8.75 13.24 19.68
CA GLU A 358 -8.89 12.03 20.50
C GLU A 358 -7.82 10.97 20.22
N LEU A 359 -7.37 10.84 18.97
CA LEU A 359 -6.26 9.95 18.59
C LEU A 359 -4.90 10.50 19.06
N ASN A 360 -4.68 11.81 18.96
CA ASN A 360 -3.45 12.45 19.39
C ASN A 360 -3.27 12.40 20.92
N ASP A 361 -4.35 12.51 21.71
CA ASP A 361 -4.26 12.32 23.17
C ASP A 361 -3.98 10.85 23.54
N LYS A 362 -4.59 9.87 22.85
CA LYS A 362 -4.24 8.44 23.02
C LYS A 362 -2.76 8.17 22.72
N LEU A 363 -2.24 8.68 21.60
CA LEU A 363 -0.83 8.56 21.24
C LEU A 363 0.10 9.15 22.31
N LYS A 364 -0.29 10.27 22.91
CA LYS A 364 0.42 10.90 24.03
C LYS A 364 0.39 10.04 25.30
N GLN A 365 -0.76 9.46 25.64
CA GLN A 365 -0.89 8.52 26.77
C GLN A 365 -0.02 7.27 26.57
N GLU A 366 0.05 6.73 25.35
CA GLU A 366 0.94 5.62 25.00
C GLU A 366 2.43 6.00 25.08
N ALA A 367 2.80 7.21 24.64
CA ALA A 367 4.18 7.72 24.78
C ALA A 367 4.60 7.83 26.26
N ASP A 368 3.72 8.34 27.12
CA ASP A 368 3.94 8.40 28.58
C ASP A 368 4.01 7.00 29.22
N ALA A 369 3.22 6.03 28.72
CA ALA A 369 3.30 4.64 29.13
C ALA A 369 4.64 3.98 28.72
N ALA A 370 5.08 4.21 27.48
CA ALA A 370 6.37 3.73 26.98
C ALA A 370 7.56 4.32 27.75
N LEU A 371 7.48 5.60 28.18
CA LEU A 371 8.47 6.22 29.04
C LEU A 371 8.51 5.59 30.45
N LYS A 372 7.35 5.23 31.03
CA LYS A 372 7.28 4.50 32.32
C LYS A 372 7.89 3.10 32.19
N LEU A 373 7.55 2.36 31.13
CA LEU A 373 8.12 1.04 30.85
C LEU A 373 9.64 1.08 30.65
N LYS A 374 10.16 2.09 29.94
CA LYS A 374 11.62 2.28 29.78
C LYS A 374 12.35 2.49 31.12
N LYS A 375 11.75 3.21 32.08
CA LYS A 375 12.32 3.38 33.43
C LYS A 375 12.34 2.06 34.21
N LEU A 376 11.20 1.37 34.28
CA LEU A 376 11.09 0.07 34.96
C LEU A 376 12.06 -0.98 34.38
N ASN A 377 12.27 -0.98 33.06
CA ASN A 377 13.19 -1.92 32.43
C ASN A 377 14.68 -1.58 32.72
N ALA A 378 15.02 -0.30 32.91
CA ALA A 378 16.35 0.12 33.36
C ALA A 378 16.60 -0.22 34.84
N GLU A 379 15.59 -0.05 35.71
CA GLU A 379 15.63 -0.49 37.11
C GLU A 379 15.80 -2.01 37.22
N LEU A 380 15.06 -2.78 36.41
CA LEU A 380 15.20 -4.23 36.31
C LEU A 380 16.59 -4.66 35.81
N ALA A 381 17.14 -3.97 34.80
CA ALA A 381 18.49 -4.24 34.29
C ALA A 381 19.57 -3.98 35.36
N LEU A 382 19.43 -2.90 36.16
CA LEU A 382 20.33 -2.61 37.28
C LEU A 382 20.20 -3.68 38.39
N SER A 383 18.98 -4.09 38.71
CA SER A 383 18.71 -5.17 39.69
C SER A 383 19.27 -6.52 39.24
N LYS A 384 19.17 -6.84 37.94
CA LYS A 384 19.81 -8.02 37.35
C LYS A 384 21.33 -7.94 37.46
N ALA A 385 21.95 -6.82 37.10
CA ALA A 385 23.40 -6.66 37.14
C ALA A 385 23.99 -6.75 38.56
N THR A 386 23.28 -6.32 39.61
CA THR A 386 23.71 -6.54 40.99
C THR A 386 23.51 -7.99 41.43
N ARG A 387 22.44 -8.66 40.98
CA ARG A 387 22.24 -10.11 41.16
C ARG A 387 23.40 -10.91 40.56
N GLU A 388 23.79 -10.59 39.33
CA GLU A 388 24.88 -11.28 38.61
C GLU A 388 26.23 -11.12 39.31
N ARG A 389 26.56 -9.93 39.85
CA ARG A 389 27.76 -9.74 40.68
C ARG A 389 27.75 -10.57 41.95
N THR A 390 26.65 -10.56 42.72
CA THR A 390 26.57 -11.38 43.95
C THR A 390 26.63 -12.89 43.65
N CYS A 391 26.15 -13.34 42.49
CA CYS A 391 26.38 -14.72 42.03
C CYS A 391 27.84 -15.00 41.67
N GLN A 392 28.57 -14.05 41.08
CA GLN A 392 30.01 -14.16 40.79
C GLN A 392 30.84 -14.21 42.08
N GLU A 393 30.60 -13.28 43.01
CA GLU A 393 31.22 -13.24 44.35
C GLU A 393 31.01 -14.56 45.10
N LEU A 394 29.77 -15.09 45.12
CA LEU A 394 29.47 -16.38 45.71
C LEU A 394 30.21 -17.53 45.00
N GLN A 395 30.27 -17.55 43.67
CA GLN A 395 31.01 -18.57 42.92
C GLN A 395 32.52 -18.54 43.21
N GLU A 396 33.11 -17.35 43.38
CA GLU A 396 34.50 -17.19 43.79
C GLU A 396 34.74 -17.74 45.20
N THR A 397 33.84 -17.46 46.16
CA THR A 397 33.97 -18.05 47.51
C THR A 397 33.84 -19.59 47.50
N VAL A 398 32.93 -20.16 46.70
CA VAL A 398 32.79 -21.61 46.53
C VAL A 398 34.05 -22.22 45.90
N ASN A 399 34.65 -21.55 44.93
CA ASN A 399 35.91 -21.99 44.31
C ASN A 399 37.07 -21.94 45.31
N ALA A 400 37.16 -20.88 46.13
CA ALA A 400 38.17 -20.75 47.17
C ALA A 400 38.03 -21.83 48.27
N MET A 401 36.81 -22.08 48.75
CA MET A 401 36.53 -23.17 49.71
C MET A 401 36.90 -24.54 49.13
N ARG A 402 36.58 -24.81 47.85
CA ARG A 402 36.99 -26.05 47.19
C ARG A 402 38.51 -26.17 47.10
N GLY A 403 39.22 -25.08 46.82
CA GLY A 403 40.68 -25.02 46.86
C GLY A 403 41.25 -25.35 48.25
N GLN A 404 40.62 -24.82 49.32
CA GLN A 404 41.00 -25.09 50.71
C GLN A 404 40.79 -26.56 51.10
N MET A 405 39.65 -27.17 50.77
CA MET A 405 39.43 -28.61 50.96
C MET A 405 40.50 -29.42 50.21
N GLY A 406 40.77 -29.08 48.94
CA GLY A 406 41.80 -29.74 48.14
C GLY A 406 43.24 -29.54 48.65
N SER A 407 43.53 -28.55 49.49
CA SER A 407 44.78 -28.53 50.29
C SER A 407 44.71 -29.45 51.50
N GLN A 408 43.64 -29.39 52.29
CA GLN A 408 43.47 -30.23 53.49
C GLN A 408 43.49 -31.73 53.16
N GLU A 409 42.91 -32.15 52.03
CA GLU A 409 42.99 -33.53 51.52
C GLU A 409 44.42 -33.96 51.20
N ARG A 410 45.23 -33.08 50.60
CA ARG A 410 46.66 -33.33 50.33
C ARG A 410 47.47 -33.38 51.63
N ASP A 411 47.21 -32.48 52.57
CA ASP A 411 47.90 -32.47 53.87
C ASP A 411 47.56 -33.72 54.70
N LEU A 412 46.30 -34.16 54.69
CA LEU A 412 45.89 -35.44 55.29
C LEU A 412 46.58 -36.63 54.61
N SER A 413 46.70 -36.65 53.28
CA SER A 413 47.41 -37.71 52.56
C SER A 413 48.92 -37.72 52.88
N ASN A 414 49.56 -36.54 52.95
CA ASN A 414 50.95 -36.40 53.36
C ASN A 414 51.18 -36.90 54.80
N LEU A 415 50.29 -36.56 55.73
CA LEU A 415 50.33 -37.02 57.12
C LEU A 415 50.10 -38.54 57.23
N GLN A 416 49.24 -39.14 56.40
CA GLN A 416 49.08 -40.59 56.32
C GLN A 416 50.36 -41.28 55.83
N ILE A 417 51.03 -40.72 54.81
CA ILE A 417 52.31 -41.25 54.29
C ILE A 417 53.40 -41.16 55.37
N GLN A 418 53.51 -40.03 56.07
CA GLN A 418 54.46 -39.86 57.18
C GLN A 418 54.18 -40.84 58.32
N LEU A 419 52.92 -41.05 58.69
CA LEU A 419 52.53 -42.02 59.71
C LEU A 419 52.92 -43.45 59.33
N GLU A 420 52.77 -43.84 58.06
CA GLU A 420 53.17 -45.17 57.59
C GLU A 420 54.69 -45.35 57.53
N GLN A 421 55.42 -44.29 57.15
CA GLN A 421 56.89 -44.27 57.21
C GLN A 421 57.40 -44.42 58.66
N GLU A 422 56.80 -43.72 59.62
CA GLU A 422 57.10 -43.89 61.05
C GLU A 422 56.79 -45.31 61.52
N LYS A 423 55.62 -45.89 61.21
CA LYS A 423 55.32 -47.29 61.55
C LYS A 423 56.37 -48.26 61.01
N CYS A 424 56.81 -48.09 59.76
CA CYS A 424 57.86 -48.92 59.16
C CYS A 424 59.20 -48.75 59.87
N SER A 425 59.58 -47.52 60.23
CA SER A 425 60.77 -47.20 61.02
C SER A 425 60.74 -47.89 62.40
N TRP A 426 59.63 -47.76 63.12
CA TRP A 426 59.43 -48.43 64.41
C TRP A 426 59.43 -49.95 64.30
N SER A 427 58.77 -50.52 63.30
CA SER A 427 58.76 -51.98 63.06
C SER A 427 60.15 -52.52 62.75
N SER A 428 60.93 -51.84 61.91
CA SER A 428 62.33 -52.17 61.64
C SER A 428 63.20 -52.10 62.90
N ARG A 429 63.00 -51.08 63.75
CA ARG A 429 63.74 -50.89 64.99
C ARG A 429 63.38 -51.90 66.08
N VAL A 430 62.12 -52.32 66.16
CA VAL A 430 61.69 -53.46 66.98
C VAL A 430 62.39 -54.73 66.51
N HIS A 431 62.41 -55.00 65.20
CA HIS A 431 63.07 -56.19 64.66
C HIS A 431 64.60 -56.20 64.89
N GLU A 432 65.27 -55.05 64.78
CA GLU A 432 66.68 -54.89 65.15
C GLU A 432 66.90 -55.25 66.63
N LEU A 433 66.11 -54.67 67.54
CA LEU A 433 66.20 -54.94 68.98
C LEU A 433 65.87 -56.38 69.34
N GLU A 434 64.92 -57.03 68.65
CA GLU A 434 64.60 -58.45 68.81
C GLU A 434 65.76 -59.35 68.35
N SER A 435 66.36 -59.08 67.20
CA SER A 435 67.53 -59.82 66.71
C SER A 435 68.73 -59.68 67.65
N ARG A 436 68.95 -58.48 68.22
CA ARG A 436 70.01 -58.22 69.19
C ARG A 436 69.72 -58.88 70.54
N ARG A 437 68.46 -58.93 70.96
CA ARG A 437 68.02 -59.70 72.14
C ARG A 437 68.29 -61.20 71.96
N GLN A 438 67.97 -61.77 70.81
CA GLN A 438 68.26 -63.18 70.48
C GLN A 438 69.77 -63.47 70.45
N ALA A 439 70.58 -62.59 69.85
CA ALA A 439 72.03 -62.73 69.83
C ALA A 439 72.65 -62.71 71.24
N LEU A 440 72.19 -61.81 72.12
CA LEU A 440 72.62 -61.76 73.52
C LEU A 440 72.15 -62.96 74.36
N GLN A 441 71.01 -63.57 74.03
CA GLN A 441 70.58 -64.83 74.66
C GLN A 441 71.52 -65.98 74.29
N LEU A 442 71.85 -66.14 73.00
CA LEU A 442 72.82 -67.14 72.52
C LEU A 442 74.23 -66.92 73.11
N GLU A 443 74.63 -65.67 73.36
CA GLU A 443 75.91 -65.37 74.02
C GLU A 443 75.88 -65.71 75.52
N LEU A 444 74.77 -65.42 76.21
CA LEU A 444 74.53 -65.87 77.60
C LEU A 444 74.53 -67.39 77.76
N GLU A 445 73.94 -68.11 76.80
CA GLU A 445 73.95 -69.59 76.77
C GLU A 445 75.38 -70.13 76.62
N ARG A 446 76.15 -69.62 75.66
CA ARG A 446 77.58 -69.97 75.49
C ARG A 446 78.44 -69.62 76.71
N LEU A 447 78.12 -68.55 77.43
CA LEU A 447 78.83 -68.20 78.66
C LEU A 447 78.50 -69.18 79.80
N ARG A 448 77.24 -69.60 79.93
CA ARG A 448 76.82 -70.66 80.88
C ARG A 448 77.45 -72.02 80.56
N GLU A 449 77.54 -72.39 79.29
CA GLU A 449 78.26 -73.61 78.85
C GLU A 449 79.74 -73.58 79.25
N ARG A 450 80.42 -72.43 79.04
CA ARG A 450 81.81 -72.21 79.47
C ARG A 450 81.97 -72.24 80.98
N GLU A 451 81.05 -71.63 81.72
CA GLU A 451 81.05 -71.63 83.19
C GLU A 451 80.84 -73.05 83.74
N ALA A 452 79.90 -73.82 83.20
CA ALA A 452 79.68 -75.22 83.55
C ALA A 452 80.94 -76.08 83.29
N HIS A 453 81.58 -75.94 82.12
CA HIS A 453 82.83 -76.63 81.80
C HIS A 453 83.98 -76.20 82.75
N ALA A 454 84.07 -74.93 83.13
CA ALA A 454 85.08 -74.45 84.07
C ALA A 454 84.86 -74.97 85.50
N LEU A 455 83.60 -75.10 85.93
CA LEU A 455 83.23 -75.75 87.19
C LEU A 455 83.57 -77.25 87.17
N GLU A 456 83.29 -77.96 86.07
CA GLU A 456 83.61 -79.38 85.90
C GLU A 456 85.13 -79.63 85.91
N GLU A 457 85.92 -78.78 85.24
CA GLU A 457 87.38 -78.74 85.35
C GLU A 457 87.86 -78.48 86.79
N SER A 458 87.24 -77.53 87.49
CA SER A 458 87.58 -77.20 88.89
C SER A 458 87.30 -78.36 89.85
N HIS A 459 86.18 -79.06 89.69
CA HIS A 459 85.87 -80.29 90.42
C HIS A 459 86.86 -81.41 90.10
N ARG A 460 87.23 -81.58 88.82
CA ARG A 460 88.25 -82.57 88.38
C ARG A 460 89.64 -82.27 88.95
N LEU A 461 90.04 -81.00 89.05
CA LEU A 461 91.29 -80.59 89.69
C LEU A 461 91.24 -80.79 91.21
N SER A 462 90.14 -80.42 91.87
CA SER A 462 89.95 -80.64 93.31
C SER A 462 90.03 -82.12 93.71
N ALA A 463 89.43 -83.01 92.91
CA ALA A 463 89.52 -84.46 93.10
C ALA A 463 90.97 -84.98 92.96
N ARG A 464 91.77 -84.40 92.05
CA ARG A 464 93.20 -84.73 91.92
C ARG A 464 94.04 -84.22 93.10
N VAL A 465 93.72 -83.05 93.65
CA VAL A 465 94.37 -82.52 94.85
C VAL A 465 94.09 -83.44 96.04
N LEU A 466 92.83 -83.82 96.28
CA LEU A 466 92.45 -84.75 97.35
C LEU A 466 93.18 -86.10 97.28
N GLU A 467 93.35 -86.67 96.08
CA GLU A 467 94.11 -87.92 95.93
C GLU A 467 95.62 -87.72 96.15
N GLN A 468 96.20 -86.56 95.80
CA GLN A 468 97.59 -86.24 96.13
C GLN A 468 97.80 -85.94 97.62
N GLU A 469 96.85 -85.29 98.29
CA GLU A 469 96.87 -85.08 99.75
C GLU A 469 96.79 -86.41 100.50
N LYS A 470 95.96 -87.34 100.04
CA LYS A 470 95.86 -88.71 100.54
C LYS A 470 97.16 -89.50 100.33
N GLN A 471 97.80 -89.39 99.16
CA GLN A 471 99.12 -89.98 98.91
C GLN A 471 100.21 -89.37 99.81
N ARG A 472 100.20 -88.05 100.01
CA ARG A 472 101.07 -87.36 100.95
C ARG A 472 100.85 -87.84 102.40
N ALA A 473 99.61 -88.02 102.83
CA ALA A 473 99.28 -88.50 104.17
C ALA A 473 99.80 -89.93 104.42
N VAL A 474 99.78 -90.81 103.41
CA VAL A 474 100.41 -92.13 103.47
C VAL A 474 101.93 -92.01 103.66
N LEU A 475 102.60 -91.19 102.84
CA LEU A 475 104.05 -90.97 102.92
C LEU A 475 104.48 -90.34 104.26
N GLU A 476 103.69 -89.40 104.82
CA GLU A 476 103.94 -88.83 106.14
C GLU A 476 103.81 -89.89 107.26
N LEU A 477 102.90 -90.86 107.11
CA LEU A 477 102.70 -91.94 108.09
C LEU A 477 103.82 -93.01 108.00
N GLU A 478 104.32 -93.30 106.79
CA GLU A 478 105.54 -94.09 106.58
C GLU A 478 106.77 -93.41 107.19
N LEU A 479 106.94 -92.11 106.95
CA LEU A 479 108.03 -91.31 107.53
C LEU A 479 108.00 -91.34 109.07
N ARG A 480 106.80 -91.23 109.67
CA ARG A 480 106.61 -91.29 111.12
C ARG A 480 106.95 -92.68 111.70
N ASN A 481 106.68 -93.75 110.96
CA ASN A 481 107.08 -95.12 111.30
C ASN A 481 108.57 -95.43 111.05
N ALA A 482 109.29 -94.57 110.32
CA ALA A 482 110.74 -94.56 110.26
C ALA A 482 111.35 -93.78 111.45
N GLN A 483 110.80 -92.60 111.75
CA GLN A 483 111.24 -91.74 112.87
C GLN A 483 111.10 -92.42 114.24
N ASN A 484 109.99 -93.15 114.48
CA ASN A 484 109.74 -93.91 115.71
C ASN A 484 110.77 -95.03 116.03
N ARG A 485 111.79 -95.25 115.20
CA ARG A 485 112.86 -96.23 115.43
C ARG A 485 114.23 -95.67 115.83
N LEU A 486 114.39 -94.34 115.96
CA LEU A 486 115.72 -93.72 116.13
C LEU A 486 115.95 -92.84 117.36
N ASP A 487 114.93 -92.47 118.15
CA ASP A 487 115.09 -91.61 119.32
C ASP A 487 114.94 -92.34 120.66
N LEU A 488 116.07 -92.53 121.37
CA LEU A 488 116.08 -93.16 122.69
C LEU A 488 117.14 -92.59 123.67
N ARG A 489 117.36 -91.25 123.72
CA ARG A 489 118.14 -90.63 124.82
C ARG A 489 117.94 -89.12 125.08
N GLY A 490 117.10 -88.79 126.07
CA GLY A 490 117.10 -87.53 126.85
C GLY A 490 116.47 -86.28 126.19
N GLY A 491 115.82 -85.36 126.93
CA GLY A 491 115.48 -85.36 128.36
C GLY A 491 114.71 -84.08 128.80
N PRO A 492 113.73 -84.14 129.74
CA PRO A 492 112.97 -82.99 130.28
C PRO A 492 113.47 -82.62 131.72
N PRO A 493 112.78 -81.85 132.63
CA PRO A 493 111.49 -81.12 132.56
C PRO A 493 111.46 -79.71 133.27
N SER A 494 110.24 -79.16 133.51
CA SER A 494 109.82 -78.26 134.63
C SER A 494 109.86 -76.72 134.48
N SER A 495 109.05 -75.89 135.17
CA SER A 495 107.68 -76.04 135.75
C SER A 495 107.06 -74.71 136.28
N LYS A 496 105.74 -74.72 136.58
CA LYS A 496 104.90 -73.73 137.33
C LYS A 496 104.36 -72.49 136.56
N ARG A 497 103.19 -71.89 136.88
CA ARG A 497 101.81 -72.39 137.25
C ARG A 497 100.80 -71.17 137.19
N PRO A 498 99.45 -71.36 137.28
CA PRO A 498 98.37 -70.43 136.82
C PRO A 498 97.57 -69.82 138.03
N PRO A 499 96.25 -69.42 138.02
CA PRO A 499 95.14 -69.34 137.03
C PRO A 499 94.54 -67.89 136.89
N SER A 500 93.28 -67.52 136.55
CA SER A 500 91.94 -68.12 136.25
C SER A 500 91.08 -67.06 135.49
N GLY A 501 89.89 -67.29 134.90
CA GLY A 501 89.04 -68.48 134.69
C GLY A 501 87.51 -68.17 134.80
N GLY A 502 86.66 -68.65 133.86
CA GLY A 502 85.18 -68.54 133.82
C GLY A 502 84.60 -67.53 132.79
N GLU A 503 83.31 -67.53 132.40
CA GLU A 503 82.25 -68.58 132.39
C GLU A 503 80.99 -68.14 131.56
N GLY A 504 80.24 -69.08 130.94
CA GLY A 504 78.90 -68.90 130.31
C GLY A 504 78.78 -68.17 128.95
N GLY A 505 77.75 -68.37 128.09
CA GLY A 505 76.71 -69.44 128.01
C GLY A 505 75.36 -69.02 127.35
N ALA A 506 74.79 -69.88 126.49
CA ALA A 506 73.35 -70.00 126.06
C ALA A 506 72.63 -68.81 125.34
N ASP A 507 71.43 -68.91 124.72
CA ASP A 507 70.75 -69.94 123.87
C ASP A 507 69.47 -69.33 123.19
N GLY A 508 68.96 -69.94 122.10
CA GLY A 508 67.58 -69.80 121.56
C GLY A 508 67.17 -68.48 120.83
N GLU A 509 65.93 -68.31 120.33
CA GLU A 509 65.02 -69.19 119.55
C GLU A 509 63.77 -68.42 119.00
N ASP A 510 63.13 -68.95 117.95
CA ASP A 510 61.69 -68.90 117.57
C ASP A 510 60.86 -67.67 117.07
N SER A 511 59.88 -68.03 116.21
CA SER A 511 58.59 -67.40 115.80
C SER A 511 58.57 -65.99 115.14
N VAL A 512 57.77 -65.63 114.11
CA VAL A 512 56.50 -66.13 113.48
C VAL A 512 55.19 -65.63 114.12
N GLU A 513 54.79 -64.39 113.79
CA GLU A 513 53.42 -63.80 113.73
C GLU A 513 53.57 -62.30 113.31
N ALA A 514 52.59 -61.53 112.80
CA ALA A 514 51.24 -61.73 112.25
C ALA A 514 51.04 -60.67 111.12
N LEU A 515 50.45 -60.97 109.96
CA LEU A 515 49.00 -60.90 109.66
C LEU A 515 48.27 -59.56 109.95
N ALA A 516 47.84 -58.90 108.85
CA ALA A 516 46.60 -58.14 108.66
C ALA A 516 46.30 -56.83 109.45
N ALA A 517 46.76 -55.68 108.90
CA ALA A 517 46.08 -54.36 108.97
C ALA A 517 46.75 -53.39 107.96
N GLN A 518 46.08 -52.71 107.02
CA GLN A 518 44.68 -52.75 106.55
C GLN A 518 44.62 -52.69 105.01
N LEU A 519 43.76 -53.50 104.39
CA LEU A 519 43.07 -53.12 103.14
C LEU A 519 41.81 -52.35 103.56
N ALA A 520 41.73 -51.03 103.36
CA ALA A 520 40.48 -50.28 103.54
C ALA A 520 40.48 -48.82 103.00
N GLU A 521 41.02 -48.55 101.80
CA GLU A 521 40.48 -47.41 101.03
C GLU A 521 40.29 -47.83 99.57
N GLU A 522 39.08 -48.32 99.29
CA GLU A 522 38.73 -49.08 98.11
C GLU A 522 38.01 -48.23 97.05
N ARG A 523 38.57 -48.18 95.84
CA ARG A 523 37.86 -48.05 94.55
C ARG A 523 36.69 -47.04 94.45
N GLN A 524 36.86 -45.80 94.90
CA GLN A 524 36.11 -44.66 94.36
C GLN A 524 37.09 -43.52 93.96
N ALA A 525 37.12 -43.02 92.72
CA ALA A 525 36.43 -43.49 91.51
C ALA A 525 37.32 -43.36 90.27
N ARG A 526 37.21 -44.33 89.35
CA ARG A 526 37.76 -44.24 87.99
C ARG A 526 36.66 -44.44 86.93
N GLN A 527 35.53 -43.77 87.14
CA GLN A 527 34.38 -43.71 86.22
C GLN A 527 33.54 -42.47 86.54
N GLN A 528 33.14 -41.73 85.50
CA GLN A 528 32.12 -40.66 85.49
C GLN A 528 32.44 -39.38 86.29
N ALA A 529 31.99 -38.18 85.89
CA ALA A 529 31.57 -37.70 84.57
C ALA A 529 31.59 -36.16 84.52
N ASP A 530 31.62 -35.64 83.29
CA ASP A 530 31.11 -34.37 82.73
C ASP A 530 30.86 -33.08 83.56
N ALA A 531 30.93 -31.97 82.80
CA ALA A 531 30.61 -30.57 83.14
C ALA A 531 31.66 -29.83 84.01
N ALA A 532 31.88 -28.51 83.85
CA ALA A 532 31.16 -27.52 83.03
C ALA A 532 32.07 -26.43 82.42
N ARG A 533 31.56 -25.71 81.41
CA ARG A 533 32.01 -24.35 81.03
C ARG A 533 31.73 -23.36 82.19
N PRO A 534 32.49 -22.26 82.34
CA PRO A 534 32.24 -21.00 81.58
C PRO A 534 33.43 -20.61 80.68
N GLY A 535 33.43 -19.50 79.92
CA GLY A 535 32.49 -18.38 79.78
C GLY A 535 33.25 -17.03 79.84
N PRO A 536 33.11 -16.12 78.84
CA PRO A 536 34.08 -15.02 78.64
C PRO A 536 33.80 -13.74 79.43
N ARG A 537 34.85 -12.92 79.65
CA ARG A 537 34.73 -11.50 80.08
C ARG A 537 35.83 -10.60 79.49
N ALA A 538 35.39 -9.47 78.93
CA ALA A 538 36.08 -8.17 78.87
C ALA A 538 35.49 -7.28 80.01
N PRO A 539 35.73 -5.94 80.16
CA PRO A 539 36.54 -4.95 79.42
C PRO A 539 37.70 -4.38 80.30
N ASP A 540 38.25 -3.14 80.27
CA ASP A 540 38.07 -1.82 79.59
C ASP A 540 39.49 -1.18 79.42
N VAL A 541 39.85 -0.29 78.46
CA VAL A 541 39.46 1.12 78.17
C VAL A 541 39.92 2.13 79.24
N HIS A 542 40.87 3.02 78.96
CA HIS A 542 40.75 4.36 78.29
C HIS A 542 42.16 4.82 77.77
N ALA A 543 42.40 5.86 76.96
CA ALA A 543 41.67 7.01 76.36
C ALA A 543 42.52 7.55 75.15
N GLN A 544 42.16 8.52 74.27
CA GLN A 544 41.02 9.46 74.11
C GLN A 544 41.00 10.04 72.66
N ARG A 545 39.80 10.36 72.10
CA ARG A 545 39.49 11.35 71.01
C ARG A 545 40.19 11.25 69.62
N GLY A 546 39.55 11.47 68.46
CA GLY A 546 38.12 11.53 68.10
C GLY A 546 37.73 12.43 66.90
N LEU A 547 37.30 11.83 65.76
CA LEU A 547 36.32 12.28 64.71
C LEU A 547 36.43 13.68 64.01
N PRO A 548 35.78 13.93 62.83
CA PRO A 548 35.11 13.05 61.85
C PRO A 548 35.54 13.27 60.35
N ALA A 549 34.80 12.67 59.41
CA ALA A 549 35.12 12.36 57.99
C ALA A 549 34.93 13.45 56.89
N ALA A 550 35.66 13.25 55.77
CA ALA A 550 35.34 13.56 54.34
C ALA A 550 35.19 15.06 53.90
N PRO A 551 35.07 15.42 52.59
CA PRO A 551 35.13 14.65 51.33
C PRO A 551 35.99 15.23 50.15
N GLY A 552 36.19 14.45 49.08
CA GLY A 552 35.99 14.86 47.65
C GLY A 552 36.98 15.77 46.86
N GLY A 553 37.87 15.16 46.05
CA GLY A 553 38.43 15.68 44.77
C GLY A 553 39.34 16.94 44.81
N PRO A 554 39.71 17.56 43.65
CA PRO A 554 39.70 17.06 42.27
C PRO A 554 40.97 17.43 41.42
N SER A 555 40.97 17.05 40.12
CA SER A 555 41.67 17.68 38.96
C SER A 555 43.21 17.72 38.81
N SER A 556 43.65 17.48 37.56
CA SER A 556 44.99 17.69 36.96
C SER A 556 45.19 19.16 36.49
N PRO A 557 46.22 19.55 35.70
CA PRO A 557 47.48 18.88 35.29
C PRO A 557 48.77 19.74 35.41
N ALA A 558 49.97 19.18 35.14
CA ALA A 558 51.02 19.82 34.30
C ALA A 558 52.34 19.00 34.13
N LEU A 559 52.73 18.82 32.87
CA LEU A 559 54.09 18.91 32.27
C LEU A 559 55.38 18.38 32.97
N ALA A 560 56.07 17.54 32.17
CA ALA A 560 57.52 17.56 31.87
C ALA A 560 58.56 17.00 32.87
N GLY A 561 59.11 15.83 32.51
CA GLY A 561 60.42 15.33 32.96
C GLY A 561 61.01 14.38 31.91
N ARG A 562 62.23 14.64 31.40
CA ARG A 562 62.89 13.82 30.37
C ARG A 562 63.69 12.66 31.00
N GLY A 563 63.71 11.50 30.35
CA GLY A 563 64.67 10.42 30.64
C GLY A 563 64.50 9.21 29.73
N ALA A 564 65.42 9.00 28.77
CA ALA A 564 65.59 7.74 28.05
C ALA A 564 66.40 6.75 28.92
N SER A 565 66.41 5.42 28.73
CA SER A 565 66.58 4.68 27.47
C SER A 565 66.02 3.23 27.55
N PRO A 566 65.99 2.45 26.43
CA PRO A 566 65.03 1.35 26.25
C PRO A 566 65.61 -0.08 26.36
N GLN A 567 64.69 -1.07 26.38
CA GLN A 567 64.96 -2.41 25.82
C GLN A 567 63.69 -3.20 25.46
N ASN A 568 63.80 -4.03 24.41
CA ASN A 568 62.97 -5.18 24.01
C ASN A 568 61.46 -5.01 23.71
N PRO A 569 61.08 -4.87 22.42
CA PRO A 569 59.78 -5.28 21.90
C PRO A 569 59.81 -6.74 21.40
N ALA A 570 58.98 -7.62 21.97
CA ALA A 570 58.89 -9.02 21.58
C ALA A 570 57.45 -9.59 21.66
N SER A 571 56.46 -8.84 21.16
CA SER A 571 55.09 -9.35 20.95
C SER A 571 55.02 -10.19 19.68
N SER A 572 54.55 -11.43 19.79
CA SER A 572 54.53 -12.40 18.69
C SER A 572 53.44 -12.06 17.65
N PRO A 573 53.64 -12.41 16.35
CA PRO A 573 52.65 -12.12 15.29
C PRO A 573 51.25 -12.69 15.59
N SER A 574 51.18 -13.77 16.36
CA SER A 574 49.95 -14.39 16.85
C SER A 574 49.02 -13.41 17.59
N GLN A 575 49.54 -12.43 18.35
CA GLN A 575 48.70 -11.46 19.07
C GLN A 575 48.05 -10.47 18.10
N SER A 576 48.79 -9.96 17.12
CA SER A 576 48.24 -9.05 16.09
C SER A 576 47.22 -9.76 15.20
N GLN A 577 47.42 -11.05 14.92
CA GLN A 577 46.45 -11.87 14.18
C GLN A 577 45.19 -12.14 15.02
N LEU A 578 45.33 -12.41 16.33
CA LEU A 578 44.19 -12.56 17.24
C LEU A 578 43.34 -11.28 17.32
N GLN A 579 43.98 -10.11 17.39
CA GLN A 579 43.28 -8.81 17.41
C GLN A 579 42.52 -8.53 16.11
N ARG A 580 43.04 -8.94 14.95
CA ARG A 580 42.29 -8.84 13.67
C ARG A 580 41.06 -9.74 13.66
N LEU A 581 41.22 -11.02 14.01
CA LEU A 581 40.12 -11.98 14.09
C LEU A 581 39.04 -11.54 15.11
N GLN A 582 39.43 -10.92 16.22
CA GLN A 582 38.49 -10.32 17.18
C GLN A 582 37.76 -9.09 16.62
N GLY A 583 38.42 -8.27 15.80
CA GLY A 583 37.79 -7.16 15.09
C GLY A 583 36.81 -7.63 13.99
N GLU A 584 37.20 -8.64 13.23
CA GLU A 584 36.39 -9.28 12.16
C GLU A 584 35.14 -9.94 12.76
N HIS A 585 35.29 -10.80 13.78
CA HIS A 585 34.16 -11.41 14.48
C HIS A 585 33.24 -10.37 15.15
N ARG A 586 33.79 -9.25 15.63
CA ARG A 586 32.97 -8.14 16.16
C ARG A 586 32.16 -7.47 15.04
N GLN A 587 32.77 -7.19 13.89
CA GLN A 587 32.10 -6.58 12.75
C GLN A 587 31.02 -7.52 12.16
N GLU A 588 31.23 -8.84 12.17
CA GLU A 588 30.23 -9.83 11.81
C GLU A 588 29.07 -9.89 12.81
N ALA A 589 29.36 -9.86 14.12
CA ALA A 589 28.32 -9.79 15.15
C ALA A 589 27.47 -8.51 15.05
N GLU A 590 28.09 -7.37 14.78
CA GLU A 590 27.40 -6.08 14.57
C GLU A 590 26.54 -6.11 13.28
N LYS A 591 27.01 -6.74 12.19
CA LYS A 591 26.19 -7.00 10.98
C LYS A 591 25.00 -7.93 11.26
N ALA A 592 25.22 -9.03 11.99
CA ALA A 592 24.17 -9.99 12.31
C ALA A 592 23.07 -9.37 13.20
N GLN A 593 23.43 -8.45 14.11
CA GLN A 593 22.47 -7.66 14.88
C GLN A 593 21.68 -6.67 14.01
N ALA A 594 22.33 -6.01 13.05
CA ALA A 594 21.65 -5.11 12.10
C ALA A 594 20.63 -5.87 11.22
N LEU A 595 21.02 -7.03 10.67
CA LEU A 595 20.13 -7.89 9.89
C LEU A 595 18.97 -8.44 10.73
N GLN A 596 19.19 -8.78 12.00
CA GLN A 596 18.09 -9.17 12.90
C GLN A 596 17.11 -8.01 13.13
N ALA A 597 17.59 -6.79 13.35
CA ALA A 597 16.73 -5.62 13.54
C ALA A 597 15.90 -5.27 12.29
N GLN A 598 16.45 -5.49 11.09
CA GLN A 598 15.71 -5.37 9.83
C GLN A 598 14.64 -6.47 9.70
N LEU A 599 14.99 -7.73 9.99
CA LEU A 599 14.04 -8.85 9.97
C LEU A 599 12.88 -8.68 10.96
N ASP A 600 13.17 -8.18 12.18
CA ASP A 600 12.15 -7.88 13.20
C ASP A 600 11.16 -6.79 12.72
N GLU A 601 11.64 -5.81 11.95
CA GLU A 601 10.84 -4.71 11.42
C GLU A 601 9.98 -5.14 10.21
N GLU A 602 10.56 -5.89 9.27
CA GLU A 602 9.79 -6.50 8.16
C GLU A 602 8.72 -7.47 8.69
N THR A 603 9.01 -8.21 9.77
CA THR A 603 8.04 -9.07 10.45
C THR A 603 6.86 -8.26 11.03
N ARG A 604 7.09 -7.06 11.57
CA ARG A 604 6.00 -6.15 12.02
C ARG A 604 5.17 -5.64 10.85
N ARG A 605 5.81 -5.24 9.75
CA ARG A 605 5.11 -4.75 8.53
C ARG A 605 4.23 -5.84 7.93
N ARG A 606 4.75 -7.07 7.82
CA ARG A 606 3.97 -8.25 7.42
C ARG A 606 2.78 -8.51 8.35
N ALA A 607 2.94 -8.36 9.67
CA ALA A 607 1.84 -8.51 10.63
C ALA A 607 0.76 -7.42 10.48
N GLN A 608 1.15 -6.16 10.20
CA GLN A 608 0.22 -5.05 9.94
C GLN A 608 -0.55 -5.25 8.63
N LEU A 609 0.14 -5.60 7.54
CA LEU A 609 -0.49 -5.89 6.25
C LEU A 609 -1.39 -7.13 6.32
N GLY A 610 -1.02 -8.16 7.09
CA GLY A 610 -1.88 -9.31 7.37
C GLY A 610 -3.18 -8.94 8.08
N GLN A 611 -3.17 -7.96 8.98
CA GLN A 611 -4.40 -7.43 9.60
C GLN A 611 -5.25 -6.63 8.59
N GLN A 612 -4.63 -5.83 7.72
CA GLN A 612 -5.33 -5.07 6.68
C GLN A 612 -5.96 -5.98 5.61
N ALA A 613 -5.23 -7.00 5.14
CA ALA A 613 -5.75 -8.01 4.22
C ALA A 613 -6.93 -8.77 4.84
N ALA A 614 -6.85 -9.18 6.11
CA ALA A 614 -7.96 -9.81 6.82
C ALA A 614 -9.20 -8.90 6.94
N GLN A 615 -9.02 -7.58 7.08
CA GLN A 615 -10.12 -6.61 7.08
C GLN A 615 -10.74 -6.44 5.69
N GLN A 616 -9.94 -6.33 4.62
CA GLN A 616 -10.48 -6.26 3.25
C GLN A 616 -11.17 -7.56 2.82
N ALA A 617 -10.64 -8.73 3.22
CA ALA A 617 -11.30 -10.02 2.96
C ALA A 617 -12.69 -10.11 3.63
N GLN A 618 -12.86 -9.56 4.84
CA GLN A 618 -14.17 -9.46 5.49
C GLN A 618 -15.11 -8.46 4.78
N GLU A 619 -14.57 -7.36 4.24
CA GLU A 619 -15.36 -6.41 3.45
C GLU A 619 -15.84 -7.01 2.13
N VAL A 620 -14.96 -7.67 1.38
CA VAL A 620 -15.29 -8.43 0.15
C VAL A 620 -16.37 -9.48 0.43
N ALA A 621 -16.22 -10.28 1.49
CA ALA A 621 -17.22 -11.28 1.88
C ALA A 621 -18.59 -10.65 2.22
N ARG A 622 -18.60 -9.48 2.87
CA ARG A 622 -19.83 -8.72 3.19
C ARG A 622 -20.49 -8.15 1.93
N LEU A 623 -19.71 -7.63 0.98
CA LEU A 623 -20.22 -7.09 -0.29
C LEU A 623 -20.74 -8.22 -1.21
N ALA A 624 -20.04 -9.35 -1.31
CA ALA A 624 -20.48 -10.52 -2.07
C ALA A 624 -21.78 -11.13 -1.52
N LEU A 625 -21.99 -11.10 -0.20
CA LEU A 625 -23.27 -11.49 0.40
C LEU A 625 -24.40 -10.50 0.02
N ARG A 626 -24.10 -9.19 -0.06
CA ARG A 626 -25.06 -8.16 -0.45
C ARG A 626 -25.43 -8.21 -1.94
N ASP A 627 -24.48 -8.37 -2.86
CA ASP A 627 -24.81 -8.56 -4.29
C ASP A 627 -25.69 -9.80 -4.48
N ARG A 628 -25.38 -10.94 -3.84
CA ARG A 628 -26.24 -12.13 -3.90
C ARG A 628 -27.65 -11.88 -3.37
N GLN A 629 -27.82 -11.08 -2.32
CA GLN A 629 -29.13 -10.68 -1.81
C GLN A 629 -29.88 -9.75 -2.78
N ALA A 630 -29.20 -8.75 -3.36
CA ALA A 630 -29.75 -7.87 -4.39
C ALA A 630 -30.13 -8.64 -5.67
N GLN A 631 -29.29 -9.58 -6.12
CA GLN A 631 -29.54 -10.45 -7.27
C GLN A 631 -30.76 -11.35 -7.04
N ALA A 632 -30.93 -11.91 -5.84
CA ALA A 632 -32.12 -12.68 -5.49
C ALA A 632 -33.39 -11.82 -5.49
N ALA A 633 -33.35 -10.64 -4.87
CA ALA A 633 -34.47 -9.70 -4.85
C ALA A 633 -34.86 -9.22 -6.27
N LEU A 634 -33.86 -8.94 -7.12
CA LEU A 634 -34.08 -8.57 -8.53
C LEU A 634 -34.73 -9.71 -9.31
N GLN A 635 -34.31 -10.96 -9.14
CA GLN A 635 -34.95 -12.12 -9.77
C GLN A 635 -36.39 -12.34 -9.28
N GLU A 636 -36.68 -12.07 -8.00
CA GLU A 636 -38.04 -12.17 -7.45
C GLU A 636 -38.95 -11.07 -8.02
N ALA A 637 -38.47 -9.83 -8.07
CA ALA A 637 -39.16 -8.72 -8.71
C ALA A 637 -39.41 -8.97 -10.22
N GLN A 638 -38.44 -9.56 -10.94
CA GLN A 638 -38.58 -9.89 -12.37
C GLN A 638 -39.72 -10.91 -12.59
N ARG A 639 -39.80 -11.94 -11.73
CA ARG A 639 -40.90 -12.92 -11.74
C ARG A 639 -42.25 -12.27 -11.42
N ALA A 640 -42.29 -11.36 -10.44
CA ALA A 640 -43.51 -10.63 -10.07
C ALA A 640 -44.00 -9.68 -11.18
N HIS A 641 -43.11 -9.03 -11.91
CA HIS A 641 -43.45 -8.20 -13.07
C HIS A 641 -43.95 -9.06 -14.25
N GLN A 642 -43.26 -10.16 -14.58
CA GLN A 642 -43.72 -11.11 -15.61
C GLN A 642 -45.09 -11.73 -15.27
N ALA A 643 -45.38 -12.02 -14.00
CA ALA A 643 -46.68 -12.51 -13.58
C ALA A 643 -47.80 -11.49 -13.85
N ALA A 644 -47.58 -10.22 -13.51
CA ALA A 644 -48.53 -9.14 -13.77
C ALA A 644 -48.75 -8.89 -15.28
N LEU A 645 -47.69 -8.98 -16.10
CA LEU A 645 -47.82 -8.93 -17.57
C LEU A 645 -48.71 -10.06 -18.12
N GLN A 646 -48.56 -11.29 -17.61
CA GLN A 646 -49.41 -12.42 -17.98
C GLN A 646 -50.86 -12.23 -17.53
N GLU A 647 -51.09 -11.63 -16.37
CA GLU A 647 -52.43 -11.33 -15.85
C GLU A 647 -53.13 -10.25 -16.71
N LEU A 648 -52.43 -9.16 -17.04
CA LEU A 648 -52.91 -8.13 -17.97
C LEU A 648 -53.25 -8.74 -19.35
N ALA A 649 -52.43 -9.66 -19.86
CA ALA A 649 -52.69 -10.38 -21.10
C ALA A 649 -53.95 -11.27 -21.01
N ARG A 650 -54.16 -11.99 -19.90
CA ARG A 650 -55.37 -12.78 -19.64
C ARG A 650 -56.63 -11.89 -19.57
N MET A 651 -56.54 -10.71 -18.95
CA MET A 651 -57.64 -9.73 -18.93
C MET A 651 -57.98 -9.22 -20.34
N ARG A 652 -56.96 -8.84 -21.13
CA ARG A 652 -57.16 -8.43 -22.54
C ARG A 652 -57.82 -9.55 -23.37
N ALA A 653 -57.34 -10.79 -23.25
CA ALA A 653 -57.89 -11.93 -23.98
C ALA A 653 -59.34 -12.28 -23.58
N THR A 654 -59.69 -12.19 -22.30
CA THR A 654 -61.07 -12.43 -21.82
C THR A 654 -62.03 -11.30 -22.20
N SER A 655 -61.58 -10.04 -22.16
CA SER A 655 -62.33 -8.88 -22.66
C SER A 655 -62.61 -8.97 -24.16
N TRP A 656 -61.60 -9.33 -24.97
CA TRP A 656 -61.74 -9.53 -26.40
C TRP A 656 -62.73 -10.67 -26.71
N ARG A 657 -62.62 -11.80 -25.98
CA ARG A 657 -63.55 -12.93 -26.10
C ARG A 657 -65.00 -12.52 -25.79
N ARG A 658 -65.26 -11.81 -24.68
CA ARG A 658 -66.61 -11.29 -24.36
C ARG A 658 -67.15 -10.33 -25.43
N SER A 659 -66.30 -9.45 -25.96
CA SER A 659 -66.69 -8.53 -27.04
C SER A 659 -67.02 -9.26 -28.35
N SER A 660 -66.32 -10.37 -28.64
CA SER A 660 -66.61 -11.20 -29.81
C SER A 660 -67.96 -11.93 -29.71
N THR A 661 -68.32 -12.48 -28.54
CA THR A 661 -69.63 -13.13 -28.35
C THR A 661 -70.77 -12.12 -28.45
N SER A 662 -70.58 -10.90 -27.94
CA SER A 662 -71.57 -9.82 -28.00
C SER A 662 -71.96 -9.44 -29.43
N ARG A 663 -70.99 -9.47 -30.38
CA ARG A 663 -71.24 -9.14 -31.80
C ARG A 663 -72.01 -10.21 -32.59
N GLN A 664 -72.22 -11.41 -32.05
CA GLN A 664 -72.98 -12.47 -32.74
C GLN A 664 -74.49 -12.46 -32.43
N VAL A 665 -74.98 -11.55 -31.56
CA VAL A 665 -76.39 -11.48 -31.17
C VAL A 665 -77.06 -10.24 -31.79
N ALA A 666 -77.54 -10.39 -33.02
CA ALA A 666 -78.44 -9.44 -33.70
C ALA A 666 -79.88 -10.02 -33.72
N PRO A 667 -80.94 -9.18 -33.78
CA PRO A 667 -82.23 -9.54 -33.17
C PRO A 667 -83.16 -10.38 -34.06
N LEU A 668 -83.79 -11.38 -33.46
CA LEU A 668 -85.04 -11.98 -33.92
C LEU A 668 -86.26 -11.30 -33.26
N ALA A 669 -87.43 -11.44 -33.87
CA ALA A 669 -88.51 -10.44 -33.78
C ALA A 669 -89.61 -10.72 -32.73
N CYS A 670 -90.50 -9.73 -32.62
CA CYS A 670 -91.92 -9.83 -32.22
C CYS A 670 -92.31 -9.62 -30.73
N CYS A 671 -92.97 -8.47 -30.52
CA CYS A 671 -94.34 -8.39 -29.97
C CYS A 671 -94.63 -8.32 -28.46
N ARG A 672 -95.12 -7.13 -28.07
CA ARG A 672 -96.25 -6.84 -27.15
C ARG A 672 -96.26 -7.38 -25.70
N SER A 673 -96.11 -6.41 -24.79
CA SER A 673 -96.92 -6.17 -23.57
C SER A 673 -96.72 -6.99 -22.28
N SER A 674 -96.88 -6.27 -21.15
CA SER A 674 -97.26 -6.78 -19.82
C SER A 674 -96.22 -7.47 -18.91
N ALA A 675 -95.11 -6.77 -18.69
CA ALA A 675 -94.67 -6.32 -17.35
C ALA A 675 -94.04 -7.29 -16.30
N ARG A 676 -93.30 -6.63 -15.39
CA ARG A 676 -92.78 -7.04 -14.06
C ARG A 676 -91.37 -7.67 -14.01
N LEU A 677 -90.55 -7.05 -13.16
CA LEU A 677 -89.44 -7.64 -12.39
C LEU A 677 -88.24 -8.24 -13.13
N PHE A 678 -87.48 -7.39 -13.84
CA PHE A 678 -86.00 -7.45 -13.80
C PHE A 678 -85.43 -6.02 -13.84
N PRO A 679 -84.47 -5.65 -12.97
CA PRO A 679 -83.71 -4.41 -13.11
C PRO A 679 -82.94 -4.42 -14.43
N GLN A 680 -82.83 -3.26 -15.09
CA GLN A 680 -82.08 -3.15 -16.34
C GLN A 680 -80.59 -3.40 -16.07
N HIS A 681 -80.02 -4.44 -16.69
CA HIS A 681 -78.59 -4.70 -16.65
C HIS A 681 -77.86 -3.57 -17.42
N VAL A 682 -77.39 -2.55 -16.70
CA VAL A 682 -76.69 -1.40 -17.26
C VAL A 682 -75.42 -1.88 -17.99
N PRO A 683 -75.33 -1.79 -19.34
CA PRO A 683 -74.19 -2.36 -20.06
C PRO A 683 -72.87 -1.65 -19.74
N GLY A 684 -72.94 -0.38 -19.33
CA GLY A 684 -71.79 0.43 -18.97
C GLY A 684 -71.01 -0.09 -17.75
N LEU A 685 -71.67 -0.47 -16.65
CA LEU A 685 -71.01 -0.73 -15.36
C LEU A 685 -69.91 -1.82 -15.44
N SER A 686 -70.18 -2.91 -16.17
CA SER A 686 -69.17 -3.94 -16.42
C SER A 686 -67.99 -3.39 -17.24
N GLN A 687 -68.25 -2.53 -18.23
CA GLN A 687 -67.23 -1.99 -19.11
C GLN A 687 -66.40 -0.89 -18.44
N THR A 688 -66.97 -0.14 -17.48
CA THR A 688 -66.19 0.79 -16.63
C THR A 688 -65.29 0.00 -15.68
N LEU A 689 -65.82 -0.98 -14.94
CA LEU A 689 -65.04 -1.78 -14.00
C LEU A 689 -63.84 -2.49 -14.67
N TYR A 690 -64.02 -3.08 -15.86
CA TYR A 690 -62.91 -3.67 -16.61
C TYR A 690 -61.89 -2.65 -17.12
N LYS A 691 -62.28 -1.39 -17.35
CA LYS A 691 -61.33 -0.32 -17.70
C LYS A 691 -60.54 0.12 -16.48
N THR A 692 -61.19 0.31 -15.33
CA THR A 692 -60.53 0.66 -14.06
C THR A 692 -59.52 -0.42 -13.67
N GLN A 693 -59.91 -1.69 -13.63
CA GLN A 693 -58.99 -2.80 -13.32
C GLN A 693 -57.83 -2.93 -14.31
N ALA A 694 -58.06 -2.66 -15.60
CA ALA A 694 -56.99 -2.69 -16.62
C ALA A 694 -56.08 -1.45 -16.61
N GLN A 695 -56.45 -0.42 -15.84
CA GLN A 695 -55.65 0.77 -15.58
C GLN A 695 -54.89 0.65 -14.25
N GLU A 696 -55.53 0.16 -13.19
CA GLU A 696 -54.89 -0.21 -11.91
C GLU A 696 -53.72 -1.19 -12.17
N LEU A 697 -53.94 -2.26 -12.94
CA LEU A 697 -52.88 -3.21 -13.33
C LEU A 697 -51.84 -2.64 -14.32
N LYS A 698 -52.07 -1.48 -14.93
CA LYS A 698 -51.06 -0.75 -15.71
C LYS A 698 -50.17 0.08 -14.79
N GLU A 699 -50.79 0.85 -13.90
CA GLU A 699 -50.11 1.69 -12.91
C GLU A 699 -49.23 0.82 -11.99
N GLU A 700 -49.73 -0.33 -11.54
CA GLU A 700 -48.95 -1.33 -10.79
C GLU A 700 -47.78 -1.94 -11.60
N LEU A 701 -47.95 -2.13 -12.92
CA LEU A 701 -46.88 -2.61 -13.80
C LEU A 701 -45.78 -1.56 -14.00
N GLU A 702 -46.15 -0.28 -14.10
CA GLU A 702 -45.22 0.84 -14.19
C GLU A 702 -44.45 1.04 -12.87
N GLU A 703 -45.10 0.91 -11.71
CA GLU A 703 -44.42 0.91 -10.41
C GLU A 703 -43.46 -0.28 -10.25
N ARG A 704 -43.90 -1.50 -10.62
CA ARG A 704 -43.02 -2.68 -10.65
C ARG A 704 -41.86 -2.53 -11.63
N GLY A 705 -42.04 -1.77 -12.72
CA GLY A 705 -40.98 -1.42 -13.67
C GLY A 705 -39.93 -0.50 -13.07
N ARG A 706 -40.35 0.58 -12.39
CA ARG A 706 -39.44 1.50 -11.67
C ARG A 706 -38.68 0.77 -10.57
N ALA A 707 -39.36 -0.03 -9.75
CA ALA A 707 -38.73 -0.83 -8.70
C ALA A 707 -37.72 -1.86 -9.24
N LEU A 708 -37.94 -2.41 -10.44
CA LEU A 708 -36.98 -3.26 -11.13
C LEU A 708 -35.71 -2.52 -11.55
N GLN A 709 -35.86 -1.29 -12.04
CA GLN A 709 -34.74 -0.44 -12.43
C GLN A 709 -33.92 -0.03 -11.20
N GLU A 710 -34.57 0.44 -10.13
CA GLU A 710 -33.92 0.78 -8.85
C GLU A 710 -33.13 -0.40 -8.25
N LEU A 711 -33.69 -1.62 -8.26
CA LEU A 711 -33.00 -2.83 -7.81
C LEU A 711 -31.85 -3.25 -8.74
N GLY A 712 -31.99 -2.99 -10.04
CA GLY A 712 -30.92 -3.18 -11.03
C GLY A 712 -29.73 -2.26 -10.76
N ASP A 713 -29.98 -0.97 -10.60
CA ASP A 713 -28.97 0.06 -10.35
C ASP A 713 -28.27 -0.14 -9.00
N GLN A 714 -29.03 -0.46 -7.94
CA GLN A 714 -28.48 -0.82 -6.62
C GLN A 714 -27.56 -2.04 -6.72
N ARG A 715 -27.91 -3.04 -7.54
CA ARG A 715 -27.06 -4.20 -7.76
C ARG A 715 -25.80 -3.85 -8.57
N GLN A 716 -25.91 -3.05 -9.63
CA GLN A 716 -24.73 -2.60 -10.40
C GLN A 716 -23.74 -1.83 -9.51
N ALA A 717 -24.23 -0.97 -8.62
CA ALA A 717 -23.39 -0.27 -7.65
C ALA A 717 -22.68 -1.25 -6.70
N LEU A 718 -23.40 -2.22 -6.13
CA LEU A 718 -22.82 -3.26 -5.27
C LEU A 718 -21.79 -4.15 -5.99
N SER A 719 -21.96 -4.45 -7.28
CA SER A 719 -20.98 -5.19 -8.10
C SER A 719 -19.68 -4.41 -8.26
N ARG A 720 -19.78 -3.11 -8.63
CA ARG A 720 -18.61 -2.22 -8.76
C ARG A 720 -17.87 -2.05 -7.44
N ASP A 721 -18.59 -1.89 -6.33
CA ASP A 721 -18.01 -1.83 -4.97
C ASP A 721 -17.28 -3.14 -4.60
N LEU A 722 -17.85 -4.30 -4.96
CA LEU A 722 -17.26 -5.62 -4.73
C LEU A 722 -15.99 -5.83 -5.59
N GLU A 723 -16.02 -5.46 -6.87
CA GLU A 723 -14.87 -5.51 -7.77
C GLU A 723 -13.72 -4.65 -7.24
N MET A 724 -13.99 -3.38 -6.88
CA MET A 724 -13.01 -2.48 -6.27
C MET A 724 -12.46 -3.01 -4.93
N ALA A 725 -13.29 -3.63 -4.08
CA ALA A 725 -12.84 -4.23 -2.83
C ALA A 725 -11.98 -5.49 -3.06
N THR A 726 -12.28 -6.27 -4.10
CA THR A 726 -11.52 -7.48 -4.47
C THR A 726 -10.13 -7.09 -4.97
N VAL A 727 -10.03 -6.13 -5.89
CA VAL A 727 -8.73 -5.60 -6.39
C VAL A 727 -7.87 -5.03 -5.24
N ARG A 728 -8.49 -4.37 -4.24
CA ARG A 728 -7.77 -3.94 -3.03
C ARG A 728 -7.26 -5.11 -2.18
N ALA A 729 -8.02 -6.18 -2.04
CA ALA A 729 -7.59 -7.38 -1.31
C ALA A 729 -6.43 -8.09 -2.04
N ASP A 730 -6.54 -8.29 -3.34
CA ASP A 730 -5.50 -8.94 -4.16
C ASP A 730 -4.19 -8.13 -4.15
N SER A 731 -4.28 -6.80 -4.24
CA SER A 731 -3.12 -5.89 -4.11
C SER A 731 -2.40 -6.04 -2.76
N LEU A 732 -3.15 -6.19 -1.65
CA LEU A 732 -2.57 -6.42 -0.32
C LEU A 732 -1.95 -7.82 -0.19
N GLU A 733 -2.53 -8.85 -0.81
CA GLU A 733 -1.97 -10.21 -0.82
C GLU A 733 -0.64 -10.25 -1.62
N VAL A 734 -0.57 -9.56 -2.77
CA VAL A 734 0.66 -9.37 -3.55
C VAL A 734 1.72 -8.61 -2.75
N HIS A 735 1.36 -7.47 -2.12
CA HIS A 735 2.28 -6.73 -1.26
C HIS A 735 2.80 -7.59 -0.09
N ARG A 736 1.95 -8.42 0.51
CA ARG A 736 2.36 -9.35 1.56
C ARG A 736 3.31 -10.43 1.02
N SER A 737 3.07 -10.98 -0.18
CA SER A 737 3.98 -11.96 -0.81
C SER A 737 5.39 -11.39 -1.00
N VAL A 738 5.49 -10.16 -1.52
CA VAL A 738 6.79 -9.48 -1.70
C VAL A 738 7.54 -9.32 -0.36
N LEU A 739 6.83 -9.04 0.75
CA LEU A 739 7.45 -8.98 2.08
C LEU A 739 7.81 -10.35 2.68
N GLU A 740 7.18 -11.42 2.21
CA GLU A 740 7.57 -12.79 2.57
C GLU A 740 8.87 -13.19 1.86
N ASP A 741 9.06 -12.77 0.60
CA ASP A 741 10.30 -12.93 -0.15
C ASP A 741 11.46 -12.06 0.39
N THR A 742 11.22 -10.79 0.75
CA THR A 742 12.27 -9.94 1.37
C THR A 742 12.70 -10.48 2.74
N ALA A 743 11.75 -10.94 3.55
CA ALA A 743 12.07 -11.57 4.84
C ALA A 743 12.89 -12.86 4.66
N ALA A 744 12.56 -13.70 3.67
CA ALA A 744 13.33 -14.91 3.36
C ALA A 744 14.76 -14.60 2.89
N ALA A 745 14.95 -13.53 2.10
CA ALA A 745 16.28 -13.05 1.72
C ALA A 745 17.09 -12.54 2.93
N LEU A 746 16.48 -11.74 3.81
CA LEU A 746 17.12 -11.24 5.03
C LEU A 746 17.45 -12.36 6.02
N GLU A 747 16.60 -13.39 6.15
CA GLU A 747 16.92 -14.58 6.95
C GLU A 747 18.16 -15.30 6.40
N LYS A 748 18.24 -15.50 5.08
CA LYS A 748 19.35 -16.17 4.40
C LYS A 748 20.67 -15.40 4.61
N ASP A 749 20.65 -14.08 4.45
CA ASP A 749 21.83 -13.23 4.68
C ASP A 749 22.22 -13.20 6.16
N ARG A 750 21.26 -13.18 7.09
CA ARG A 750 21.52 -13.33 8.54
C ARG A 750 22.14 -14.69 8.88
N TYR A 751 21.75 -15.77 8.20
CA TYR A 751 22.38 -17.09 8.36
C TYR A 751 23.81 -17.10 7.79
N ALA A 752 24.06 -16.46 6.66
CA ALA A 752 25.41 -16.29 6.10
C ALA A 752 26.33 -15.41 6.97
N ALA A 753 25.76 -14.44 7.69
CA ALA A 753 26.48 -13.54 8.60
C ALA A 753 26.71 -14.10 10.02
N ARG A 754 26.40 -15.38 10.30
CA ARG A 754 26.70 -16.00 11.61
C ARG A 754 28.16 -16.45 11.69
N PRO A 755 28.95 -16.00 12.69
CA PRO A 755 30.29 -16.53 12.92
C PRO A 755 30.27 -18.05 13.15
N SER A 756 31.12 -18.77 12.42
CA SER A 756 31.27 -20.22 12.59
C SER A 756 31.90 -20.53 13.95
N SER A 757 31.13 -21.17 14.84
CA SER A 757 31.62 -21.52 16.17
C SER A 757 32.77 -22.54 16.12
N PHE A 758 33.83 -22.29 16.89
CA PHE A 758 35.04 -23.12 16.94
C PHE A 758 34.78 -24.42 17.74
N GLY A 759 34.05 -25.36 17.15
CA GLY A 759 33.78 -26.69 17.71
C GLY A 759 34.83 -27.71 17.30
N HIS A 760 35.96 -27.81 18.02
CA HIS A 760 36.89 -28.91 17.84
C HIS A 760 36.32 -30.22 18.42
N SER A 761 35.85 -31.11 17.56
CA SER A 761 35.83 -32.55 17.83
C SER A 761 36.55 -33.27 16.69
N ALA A 762 37.64 -33.96 17.01
CA ALA A 762 38.53 -34.53 16.00
C ALA A 762 38.08 -35.94 15.59
N SER A 763 37.75 -36.11 14.32
CA SER A 763 37.75 -37.42 13.65
C SER A 763 38.30 -37.23 12.23
N GLN A 764 39.25 -38.08 11.84
CA GLN A 764 40.03 -37.90 10.61
C GLN A 764 39.32 -38.48 9.39
N PRO A 765 39.31 -37.79 8.23
CA PRO A 765 39.03 -38.44 6.95
C PRO A 765 40.26 -39.23 6.49
N VAL A 766 40.19 -40.56 6.55
CA VAL A 766 41.21 -41.43 5.95
C VAL A 766 41.03 -41.45 4.43
N TRP A 767 42.08 -41.11 3.69
CA TRP A 767 42.11 -41.23 2.24
C TRP A 767 42.10 -42.70 1.81
N THR A 768 41.15 -43.08 0.95
CA THR A 768 41.32 -44.22 0.03
C THR A 768 40.80 -43.83 -1.35
N GLU A 769 41.64 -44.02 -2.36
CA GLU A 769 41.34 -43.74 -3.76
C GLU A 769 40.78 -45.00 -4.44
N ARG A 770 39.99 -44.82 -5.51
CA ARG A 770 39.61 -45.82 -6.54
C ARG A 770 38.78 -47.04 -6.08
N SER A 771 37.64 -47.19 -6.75
CA SER A 771 37.57 -48.17 -7.85
C SER A 771 36.52 -47.77 -8.89
N VAL A 772 36.85 -48.03 -10.16
CA VAL A 772 35.94 -47.88 -11.30
C VAL A 772 35.13 -49.16 -11.45
N ILE A 773 33.82 -49.03 -11.69
CA ILE A 773 33.00 -49.99 -12.45
C ILE A 773 31.83 -49.21 -13.06
N SER A 774 31.54 -49.47 -14.33
CA SER A 774 30.38 -48.91 -15.05
C SER A 774 29.20 -49.90 -15.02
N VAL A 775 28.16 -49.61 -15.80
CA VAL A 775 27.19 -50.54 -16.45
C VAL A 775 25.72 -50.36 -16.06
N HIS A 776 25.01 -49.76 -17.02
CA HIS A 776 23.60 -49.93 -17.41
C HIS A 776 22.41 -49.35 -16.62
N HIS A 777 21.50 -48.81 -17.44
CA HIS A 777 20.08 -48.61 -17.22
C HIS A 777 19.36 -49.79 -16.55
N THR A 778 18.25 -49.48 -15.87
CA THR A 778 16.93 -49.88 -16.42
C THR A 778 15.81 -48.97 -15.90
N SER A 779 14.71 -48.92 -16.64
CA SER A 779 13.51 -48.13 -16.30
C SER A 779 12.61 -48.85 -15.29
N GLY A 780 11.91 -48.09 -14.45
CA GLY A 780 10.93 -48.62 -13.50
C GLY A 780 9.85 -47.59 -13.13
N GLN A 781 8.68 -47.70 -13.76
CA GLN A 781 7.53 -46.82 -13.48
C GLN A 781 6.83 -47.18 -12.16
N LYS A 782 6.25 -46.18 -11.48
CA LYS A 782 4.88 -46.26 -10.91
C LYS A 782 4.36 -44.91 -10.41
N SER A 783 3.25 -44.45 -11.00
CA SER A 783 2.30 -43.51 -10.40
C SER A 783 1.26 -44.31 -9.56
N PRO A 784 0.33 -43.70 -8.79
CA PRO A 784 -0.69 -42.76 -9.27
C PRO A 784 -0.52 -41.32 -8.73
N ALA A 785 -1.00 -40.23 -9.34
CA ALA A 785 -2.05 -39.96 -10.34
C ALA A 785 -3.45 -39.59 -9.77
N LEU A 786 -3.64 -38.28 -9.56
CA LEU A 786 -4.87 -37.45 -9.68
C LEU A 786 -4.32 -35.99 -9.69
N ALA A 787 -4.18 -35.25 -10.80
CA ALA A 787 -5.16 -34.83 -11.83
C ALA A 787 -6.30 -34.00 -11.23
N SER A 788 -6.63 -32.77 -11.65
CA SER A 788 -6.25 -31.93 -12.83
C SER A 788 -6.50 -30.43 -12.50
N LYS A 789 -6.11 -29.37 -13.23
CA LYS A 789 -5.41 -29.06 -14.51
C LYS A 789 -4.75 -27.66 -14.30
N VAL A 790 -3.53 -27.32 -14.75
CA VAL A 790 -3.09 -26.97 -16.14
C VAL A 790 -3.82 -25.71 -16.67
N LEU A 791 -3.20 -24.65 -17.18
CA LEU A 791 -1.82 -24.38 -17.70
C LEU A 791 -0.97 -23.53 -16.71
N GLY A 792 0.35 -23.28 -16.82
CA GLY A 792 1.36 -23.48 -17.88
C GLY A 792 1.87 -22.12 -18.42
N THR A 793 3.16 -21.80 -18.57
CA THR A 793 4.42 -22.59 -18.43
C THR A 793 5.65 -21.70 -18.09
N GLU A 794 6.67 -22.31 -17.45
CA GLU A 794 8.14 -22.15 -17.62
C GLU A 794 8.67 -20.83 -18.24
N THR A 795 9.50 -19.96 -17.63
CA THR A 795 10.77 -20.07 -16.86
C THR A 795 11.94 -20.86 -17.46
N LEU A 796 12.94 -20.15 -18.01
CA LEU A 796 14.41 -20.38 -18.00
C LEU A 796 15.05 -19.16 -18.71
N SER A 797 15.74 -18.22 -18.06
CA SER A 797 17.05 -18.31 -17.40
C SER A 797 18.23 -18.61 -18.34
N MET A 798 19.09 -17.61 -18.56
CA MET A 798 20.54 -17.81 -18.70
C MET A 798 21.32 -16.65 -18.08
N VAL A 799 22.58 -16.93 -17.73
CA VAL A 799 23.51 -16.06 -17.00
C VAL A 799 24.83 -16.04 -17.77
N VAL A 800 25.63 -14.95 -17.69
CA VAL A 800 27.10 -14.93 -17.48
C VAL A 800 27.74 -13.56 -17.82
N GLN A 801 28.10 -12.84 -16.76
CA GLN A 801 29.37 -12.11 -16.48
C GLN A 801 30.04 -11.12 -17.46
N ASN A 802 30.64 -10.08 -16.84
CA ASN A 802 31.89 -9.39 -17.18
C ASN A 802 31.91 -8.39 -18.37
N SER A 803 32.70 -7.30 -18.35
CA SER A 803 33.62 -6.78 -17.30
C SER A 803 33.99 -5.30 -17.50
N ALA A 804 34.39 -4.64 -16.40
CA ALA A 804 35.10 -3.35 -16.30
C ALA A 804 34.33 -2.08 -16.76
N GLY A 805 34.61 -0.88 -16.23
CA GLY A 805 35.41 -0.55 -15.05
C GLY A 805 36.35 0.64 -15.23
N CYS A 806 35.89 1.86 -14.93
CA CYS A 806 36.77 3.03 -14.75
C CYS A 806 36.22 3.98 -13.67
N ARG A 807 37.11 4.69 -12.96
CA ARG A 807 36.81 5.70 -11.92
C ARG A 807 37.20 7.11 -12.41
N VAL A 808 37.09 8.10 -11.51
CA VAL A 808 37.54 9.52 -11.58
C VAL A 808 36.46 10.47 -12.13
N SER A 809 36.10 11.60 -11.52
CA SER A 809 36.25 12.10 -10.12
C SER A 809 35.29 13.30 -9.90
N ALA A 810 34.98 13.63 -8.64
CA ALA A 810 34.33 14.90 -8.26
C ALA A 810 35.37 16.03 -8.03
N PRO A 811 34.98 17.31 -8.22
CA PRO A 811 34.65 18.21 -7.10
C PRO A 811 33.32 18.96 -7.34
N MET A 812 32.50 19.23 -6.31
CA MET A 812 32.56 20.32 -5.32
C MET A 812 32.53 21.77 -5.86
N GLU A 813 31.38 22.42 -5.62
CA GLU A 813 31.09 23.80 -5.14
C GLU A 813 32.16 24.93 -5.23
N PRO A 814 31.74 26.21 -5.43
CA PRO A 814 31.02 26.94 -4.38
C PRO A 814 29.88 27.89 -4.84
N GLY A 815 29.10 28.41 -3.89
CA GLY A 815 28.06 29.44 -4.11
C GLY A 815 28.42 30.86 -3.65
N LEU A 816 27.61 31.84 -4.08
CA LEU A 816 27.62 33.26 -3.68
C LEU A 816 26.15 33.76 -3.59
N THR A 817 25.57 34.00 -2.40
CA THR A 817 25.63 35.23 -1.57
C THR A 817 24.93 36.49 -2.12
N GLY A 818 23.62 36.60 -1.82
CA GLY A 818 23.03 37.80 -1.19
C GLY A 818 22.68 39.03 -2.03
N GLY A 819 21.94 39.95 -1.40
CA GLY A 819 21.65 41.30 -1.91
C GLY A 819 20.16 41.62 -2.04
N ALA A 820 19.60 42.34 -1.06
CA ALA A 820 18.26 42.93 -1.15
C ALA A 820 18.36 44.46 -1.33
N ALA A 821 17.43 45.04 -2.09
CA ALA A 821 17.19 46.48 -2.12
C ALA A 821 15.71 46.77 -2.40
N GLN A 822 15.15 47.75 -1.68
CA GLN A 822 13.89 48.41 -2.01
C GLN A 822 14.22 49.67 -2.81
N ASP A 823 13.30 50.15 -3.66
CA ASP A 823 13.08 51.60 -3.72
C ASP A 823 11.63 51.98 -4.05
N LYS A 824 11.32 53.26 -3.90
CA LYS A 824 9.96 53.84 -3.83
C LYS A 824 9.69 54.74 -5.04
N HIS A 825 8.42 54.88 -5.43
CA HIS A 825 7.75 56.10 -5.93
C HIS A 825 6.22 55.79 -5.91
N SER A 826 5.31 56.40 -5.14
CA SER A 826 4.91 57.81 -4.92
C SER A 826 3.85 58.31 -5.94
N GLY A 827 2.63 58.63 -5.47
CA GLY A 827 1.63 59.34 -6.29
C GLY A 827 0.14 59.22 -5.87
N HIS A 828 -0.40 60.27 -5.22
CA HIS A 828 -1.83 60.56 -4.98
C HIS A 828 -2.66 59.52 -4.16
N GLY A 829 -3.77 59.90 -3.50
CA GLY A 829 -4.32 61.23 -3.21
C GLY A 829 -5.53 61.15 -2.25
N GLN A 830 -5.61 62.03 -1.25
CA GLN A 830 -6.67 61.99 -0.22
C GLN A 830 -7.96 62.71 -0.65
N ARG A 831 -9.13 62.20 -0.20
CA ARG A 831 -10.22 63.03 0.36
C ARG A 831 -11.14 62.22 1.29
N ARG A 832 -11.82 62.90 2.21
CA ARG A 832 -12.72 62.34 3.25
C ARG A 832 -14.19 62.42 2.80
N GLY A 833 -15.05 61.52 3.30
CA GLY A 833 -16.50 61.65 3.14
C GLY A 833 -17.34 60.48 3.66
N THR A 834 -17.73 60.52 4.93
CA THR A 834 -18.89 59.80 5.50
C THR A 834 -20.02 60.83 5.74
N PRO A 835 -21.31 60.47 6.00
CA PRO A 835 -21.84 59.13 6.36
C PRO A 835 -23.22 58.73 5.74
N ALA A 836 -23.65 57.50 6.09
CA ALA A 836 -25.02 57.07 6.41
C ALA A 836 -26.11 56.82 5.33
N ARG A 837 -26.80 55.67 5.53
CA ARG A 837 -28.21 55.33 5.21
C ARG A 837 -28.76 55.57 3.79
N ALA A 838 -28.96 54.46 3.08
CA ALA A 838 -30.30 53.85 2.99
C ALA A 838 -30.16 52.34 3.23
#